data_AF-A0A3M1AKP7-F1
#
_entry.id   AF-A0A3M1AKP7-F1
#
_cell.length_a   1.000
_cell.length_b   1.000
_cell.length_c   1.000
_cell.angle_alpha   90.00
_cell.angle_beta   90.00
_cell.angle_gamma   90.00
#
_symmetry.space_group_name_H-M   'P 1'
#
loop_
_entity.id
_entity.type
_entity.pdbx_description
1 polymer ?
#
loop_
_entity_poly.entity_id
_entity_poly.type
_entity_poly.pdbx_seq_one_letter_code
_entity_poly.pdbx_strand_id
1 'polypeptide(L)'
;MSRARVILPLLLVIFPVLGMAEEAFGDAEAFRLDGQRAKAYGNTVRAGDIVLRNDAVEFVISGAGHAQGFAISGGNIVHAVDRRREGPSSLKQIFTFFDDTFPRQAVYETVEIVGGKEEDGAVVVEARGYDSQTLGLTGDPGASAPKIAVVTRYRLPRRGNVLEISTVLRNEGKETIVDFELGDALQWGSAEHFAPGVGFDLAGKRPAVPWVAAADGRRAYGWTSKAEAMPTISGSGWTDVDVSRVTLPPGGSATYTRYLVVGQGDVASVLPAIHEIRGTPFGTLTGDVREEGGNPLPGVTVSVESAPGKPYATAMTDGVGHYMVALPPGNYQAVAFSVNHPRGTPREAAIEADASVRIDFTLPPAGGLAYRVTDRQGRPIPAKLTVLGVPPTATPDLGPPFQAQAAGNTILSLTGSGRRPFPVGTYEFIASHGPEYSIDRKRATIVSGETTALSFTLEHEVASTGFLSGDFHVHAINSADSATPLRDRVISNIVEGVEILVATDHDFITDYRPVIAALDAERWITSVIGDEVTTRNLGHFNAFPLDLRPDLPGNGALDHTGLTPAQIFSALRRDPGEEILQVNHPRAGQIGYFNHFSDALAHPERPAGNFSLDFDAIEVINGKRTEEARAVIEDWFRLLDRGMRFTATGNSDTHRIVGQEAGYARNFVMLPTDEPAALIAEELIEAVARHRVVASTGPLIRFSIDGMGLGETVTDTDGAVELDIEIESASWIPLSRFSIIGNGERFFSL
;
A
#
# COMPACT_ATOMS: atom_id res chain seq x y z
N MET A 1 -17.25 56.83 61.85
CA MET A 1 -16.87 55.58 61.16
C MET A 1 -17.68 55.50 59.87
N SER A 2 -16.99 55.68 58.75
CA SER A 2 -17.56 55.88 57.41
C SER A 2 -17.90 54.54 56.76
N ARG A 3 -19.12 54.43 56.20
CA ARG A 3 -19.53 53.37 55.28
C ARG A 3 -19.95 54.04 53.97
N ALA A 4 -19.19 53.80 52.90
CA ALA A 4 -19.49 54.30 51.57
C ALA A 4 -20.13 53.19 50.71
N ARG A 5 -21.35 53.46 50.24
CA ARG A 5 -21.99 52.83 49.07
C ARG A 5 -21.81 53.80 47.91
N VAL A 6 -21.27 53.33 46.79
CA VAL A 6 -21.21 54.10 45.53
C VAL A 6 -22.00 53.36 44.47
N ILE A 7 -22.99 54.06 43.93
CA ILE A 7 -23.76 53.74 42.73
C ILE A 7 -23.02 54.40 41.57
N LEU A 8 -22.66 53.64 40.52
CA LEU A 8 -22.10 54.19 39.28
C LEU A 8 -23.16 54.19 38.17
N PRO A 9 -23.27 55.27 37.36
CA PRO A 9 -24.25 55.39 36.30
C PRO A 9 -23.77 54.80 34.97
N LEU A 10 -24.75 54.45 34.14
CA LEU A 10 -24.65 54.00 32.75
C LEU A 10 -23.94 55.05 31.88
N LEU A 11 -22.78 54.70 31.29
CA LEU A 11 -22.13 55.50 30.24
C LEU A 11 -22.17 54.73 28.91
N LEU A 12 -22.80 55.37 27.93
CA LEU A 12 -22.87 54.98 26.53
C LEU A 12 -21.44 54.97 25.95
N VAL A 13 -20.89 53.79 25.65
CA VAL A 13 -19.63 53.67 24.90
C VAL A 13 -19.97 53.44 23.43
N ILE A 14 -19.70 54.46 22.62
CA ILE A 14 -19.65 54.37 21.17
C ILE A 14 -18.50 53.43 20.83
N PHE A 15 -18.81 52.26 20.24
CA PHE A 15 -17.80 51.40 19.64
C PHE A 15 -17.17 52.16 18.46
N PRO A 16 -15.84 52.42 18.46
CA PRO A 16 -15.19 52.78 17.23
C PRO A 16 -15.26 51.56 16.31
N VAL A 17 -15.67 51.78 15.07
CA VAL A 17 -15.44 50.86 13.96
C VAL A 17 -13.93 50.70 13.85
N LEU A 18 -13.38 49.71 14.54
CA LEU A 18 -12.05 49.19 14.24
C LEU A 18 -12.19 48.54 12.87
N GLY A 19 -11.62 49.18 11.85
CA GLY A 19 -11.35 48.51 10.59
C GLY A 19 -10.62 47.22 10.92
N MET A 20 -11.20 46.08 10.52
CA MET A 20 -10.48 44.82 10.52
C MET A 20 -9.26 45.07 9.65
N ALA A 21 -8.07 45.05 10.26
CA ALA A 21 -6.86 44.87 9.50
C ALA A 21 -7.06 43.55 8.75
N GLU A 22 -7.01 43.59 7.41
CA GLU A 22 -6.69 42.41 6.63
C GLU A 22 -5.44 41.80 7.27
N GLU A 23 -5.59 40.64 7.93
CA GLU A 23 -4.44 39.78 8.13
C GLU A 23 -3.81 39.59 6.75
N ALA A 24 -2.55 39.95 6.61
CA ALA A 24 -1.83 39.85 5.35
C ALA A 24 -1.67 38.37 4.98
N PHE A 25 -2.69 37.81 4.31
CA PHE A 25 -2.60 36.51 3.67
C PHE A 25 -1.48 36.58 2.62
N GLY A 26 -0.47 35.72 2.76
CA GLY A 26 0.64 35.63 1.80
C GLY A 26 0.13 35.26 0.42
N ASP A 27 0.72 35.84 -0.63
CA ASP A 27 0.45 35.41 -2.00
C ASP A 27 0.96 33.98 -2.26
N ALA A 28 0.47 33.34 -3.33
CA ALA A 28 1.07 32.10 -3.81
C ALA A 28 2.55 32.30 -4.15
N GLU A 29 3.37 31.32 -3.82
CA GLU A 29 4.81 31.34 -4.05
C GLU A 29 5.33 29.97 -4.49
N ALA A 30 6.43 29.98 -5.24
CA ALA A 30 7.17 28.80 -5.61
C ALA A 30 8.67 28.99 -5.32
N PHE A 31 9.31 27.98 -4.73
CA PHE A 31 10.75 28.03 -4.41
C PHE A 31 11.36 26.63 -4.38
N ARG A 32 12.67 26.56 -4.65
CA ARG A 32 13.44 25.32 -4.60
C ARG A 32 13.91 25.02 -3.18
N LEU A 33 13.83 23.77 -2.76
CA LEU A 33 14.25 23.31 -1.43
C LEU A 33 15.76 23.16 -1.34
N ASP A 34 16.30 23.58 -0.20
CA ASP A 34 17.65 23.24 0.24
C ASP A 34 17.64 21.95 1.09
N GLY A 35 18.83 21.39 1.37
CA GLY A 35 18.97 20.13 2.10
C GLY A 35 18.55 20.17 3.58
N GLN A 36 18.42 21.33 4.21
CA GLN A 36 17.93 21.43 5.58
C GLN A 36 16.39 21.43 5.60
N ARG A 37 15.77 22.18 4.68
CA ARG A 37 14.31 22.26 4.55
C ARG A 37 13.71 20.94 4.07
N ALA A 38 14.36 20.22 3.17
CA ALA A 38 13.87 18.93 2.66
C ALA A 38 13.66 17.90 3.78
N LYS A 39 14.49 17.89 4.82
CA LYS A 39 14.37 16.95 5.95
C LYS A 39 13.05 17.07 6.71
N ALA A 40 12.39 18.23 6.67
CA ALA A 40 11.11 18.44 7.34
C ALA A 40 9.94 17.67 6.67
N TYR A 41 10.14 17.16 5.45
CA TYR A 41 9.12 16.52 4.64
C TYR A 41 9.15 14.98 4.68
N GLY A 42 10.13 14.38 5.36
CA GLY A 42 10.32 12.93 5.38
C GLY A 42 11.12 12.42 4.17
N ASN A 43 10.89 11.18 3.76
CA ASN A 43 11.74 10.48 2.78
C ASN A 43 11.35 10.70 1.31
N THR A 44 10.21 11.35 1.03
CA THR A 44 9.67 11.54 -0.33
C THR A 44 10.13 12.84 -1.00
N VAL A 45 10.77 13.75 -0.24
CA VAL A 45 11.18 15.08 -0.72
C VAL A 45 12.68 15.27 -0.48
N ARG A 46 13.37 15.81 -1.47
CA ARG A 46 14.82 15.99 -1.48
C ARG A 46 15.21 17.44 -1.74
N ALA A 47 16.48 17.74 -1.46
CA ALA A 47 17.07 18.99 -1.92
C ALA A 47 16.95 19.10 -3.44
N GLY A 48 16.59 20.28 -3.93
CA GLY A 48 16.37 20.50 -5.37
C GLY A 48 14.92 20.34 -5.81
N ASP A 49 14.02 19.77 -5.02
CA ASP A 49 12.59 19.74 -5.32
C ASP A 49 11.98 21.16 -5.21
N ILE A 50 10.85 21.40 -5.87
CA ILE A 50 10.20 22.70 -5.92
C ILE A 50 8.87 22.66 -5.17
N VAL A 51 8.73 23.54 -4.18
CA VAL A 51 7.48 23.78 -3.47
C VAL A 51 6.64 24.79 -4.25
N LEU A 52 5.33 24.53 -4.38
CA LEU A 52 4.31 25.54 -4.71
C LEU A 52 3.35 25.63 -3.52
N ARG A 53 3.10 26.82 -2.99
CA ARG A 53 2.15 26.98 -1.87
C ARG A 53 1.39 28.29 -1.89
N ASN A 54 0.22 28.28 -1.28
CA ASN A 54 -0.58 29.46 -0.94
C ASN A 54 -1.03 29.37 0.53
N ASP A 55 -2.05 30.12 0.94
CA ASP A 55 -2.59 30.12 2.31
C ASP A 55 -3.26 28.79 2.72
N ALA A 56 -3.83 28.05 1.76
CA ALA A 56 -4.57 26.82 2.01
C ALA A 56 -3.72 25.55 1.84
N VAL A 57 -2.87 25.50 0.81
CA VAL A 57 -2.25 24.24 0.37
C VAL A 57 -0.77 24.40 0.03
N GLU A 58 -0.06 23.27 0.12
CA GLU A 58 1.34 23.13 -0.30
C GLU A 58 1.49 21.85 -1.14
N PHE A 59 2.18 21.97 -2.26
CA PHE A 59 2.54 20.90 -3.18
C PHE A 59 4.06 20.87 -3.38
N VAL A 60 4.63 19.69 -3.63
CA VAL A 60 6.03 19.54 -4.03
C VAL A 60 6.12 18.80 -5.36
N ILE A 61 6.82 19.40 -6.31
CA ILE A 61 7.21 18.81 -7.58
C ILE A 61 8.67 18.38 -7.47
N SER A 62 8.96 17.10 -7.70
CA SER A 62 10.32 16.60 -7.62
C SER A 62 11.22 17.23 -8.70
N GLY A 63 12.50 17.45 -8.39
CA GLY A 63 13.46 17.91 -9.39
C GLY A 63 13.71 16.85 -10.46
N ALA A 64 14.12 17.21 -11.68
CA ALA A 64 14.26 16.28 -12.82
C ALA A 64 15.04 14.99 -12.49
N GLY A 65 16.15 15.10 -11.74
CA GLY A 65 16.98 13.95 -11.33
C GLY A 65 16.48 13.18 -10.11
N HIS A 66 15.33 13.53 -9.55
CA HIS A 66 14.74 12.86 -8.39
C HIS A 66 13.65 11.88 -8.82
N ALA A 67 14.08 10.75 -9.37
CA ALA A 67 13.21 9.59 -9.61
C ALA A 67 12.82 8.92 -8.28
N GLN A 68 11.60 8.38 -8.23
CA GLN A 68 11.06 7.70 -7.06
C GLN A 68 9.97 6.72 -7.49
N GLY A 69 9.90 5.55 -6.83
CA GLY A 69 8.91 4.52 -7.12
C GLY A 69 8.97 4.11 -8.59
N PHE A 70 7.81 3.97 -9.24
CA PHE A 70 7.72 3.61 -10.65
C PHE A 70 7.97 4.78 -11.62
N ALA A 71 8.23 6.00 -11.12
CA ALA A 71 8.55 7.13 -11.98
C ALA A 71 10.03 7.13 -12.38
N ILE A 72 10.30 7.01 -13.69
CA ILE A 72 11.68 6.91 -14.24
C ILE A 72 12.47 8.23 -14.09
N SER A 73 11.79 9.36 -13.94
CA SER A 73 12.40 10.65 -13.62
C SER A 73 11.67 11.36 -12.49
N GLY A 74 12.24 12.46 -12.00
CA GLY A 74 11.47 13.43 -11.24
C GLY A 74 10.63 14.34 -12.14
N GLY A 75 10.21 15.50 -11.65
CA GLY A 75 9.21 16.35 -12.31
C GLY A 75 7.77 15.98 -11.96
N ASN A 76 7.58 15.17 -10.91
CA ASN A 76 6.30 14.58 -10.54
C ASN A 76 5.82 15.13 -9.19
N ILE A 77 4.52 15.03 -8.90
CA ILE A 77 3.99 15.46 -7.59
C ILE A 77 4.34 14.40 -6.57
N VAL A 78 5.07 14.75 -5.51
CA VAL A 78 5.52 13.82 -4.44
C VAL A 78 5.00 14.21 -3.06
N HIS A 79 4.25 15.32 -2.98
CA HIS A 79 3.70 15.83 -1.74
C HIS A 79 2.50 16.74 -2.02
N ALA A 80 1.45 16.59 -1.21
CA ALA A 80 0.32 17.51 -1.16
C ALA A 80 -0.27 17.56 0.26
N VAL A 81 -0.45 18.75 0.82
CA VAL A 81 -1.05 18.95 2.16
C VAL A 81 -1.93 20.19 2.24
N ASP A 82 -2.94 20.11 3.11
CA ASP A 82 -3.66 21.28 3.62
C ASP A 82 -2.80 21.91 4.72
N ARG A 83 -2.32 23.13 4.50
CA ARG A 83 -1.41 23.83 5.42
C ARG A 83 -2.06 24.24 6.73
N ARG A 84 -3.39 24.19 6.80
CA ARG A 84 -4.16 24.48 8.02
C ARG A 84 -4.22 23.27 8.96
N ARG A 85 -3.66 22.12 8.55
CA ARG A 85 -3.57 20.90 9.36
C ARG A 85 -2.11 20.46 9.50
N GLU A 86 -1.77 19.94 10.67
CA GLU A 86 -0.43 19.42 10.94
C GLU A 86 -0.25 17.98 10.40
N GLY A 87 1.00 17.62 10.13
CA GLY A 87 1.44 16.27 9.80
C GLY A 87 1.82 16.05 8.32
N PRO A 88 2.52 14.94 8.01
CA PRO A 88 3.14 14.68 6.71
C PRO A 88 2.13 14.24 5.64
N SER A 89 2.30 14.57 4.36
CA SER A 89 1.38 14.09 3.31
C SER A 89 1.14 12.57 3.37
N SER A 90 -0.09 12.17 3.05
CA SER A 90 -0.44 10.75 2.82
C SER A 90 -0.25 10.35 1.37
N LEU A 91 -0.23 11.33 0.45
CA LEU A 91 -0.01 11.11 -0.97
C LEU A 91 1.43 10.63 -1.17
N LYS A 92 1.61 9.59 -2.00
CA LYS A 92 2.93 9.08 -2.35
C LYS A 92 3.48 9.78 -3.58
N GLN A 93 2.83 9.61 -4.73
CA GLN A 93 3.25 10.22 -5.98
C GLN A 93 2.13 10.30 -7.01
N ILE A 94 2.19 11.32 -7.88
CA ILE A 94 1.39 11.39 -9.11
C ILE A 94 2.32 11.71 -10.29
N PHE A 95 2.27 10.88 -11.32
CA PHE A 95 3.06 11.02 -12.54
C PHE A 95 2.21 10.67 -13.77
N THR A 96 2.63 11.12 -14.95
CA THR A 96 1.91 10.85 -16.20
C THR A 96 1.95 9.37 -16.55
N PHE A 97 0.86 8.84 -17.10
CA PHE A 97 0.79 7.47 -17.60
C PHE A 97 0.16 7.47 -18.99
N PHE A 98 0.83 6.85 -19.97
CA PHE A 98 0.44 6.90 -21.37
C PHE A 98 0.18 5.49 -21.93
N ASP A 99 -0.82 5.40 -22.82
CA ASP A 99 -1.04 4.24 -23.71
C ASP A 99 -1.27 2.88 -23.02
N ASP A 100 -1.85 2.87 -21.81
CA ASP A 100 -2.04 1.70 -20.92
C ASP A 100 -0.82 0.76 -20.84
N THR A 101 0.38 1.31 -21.01
CA THR A 101 1.59 0.52 -21.19
C THR A 101 2.51 0.78 -20.02
N PHE A 102 2.50 -0.06 -18.98
CA PHE A 102 3.33 0.16 -17.79
C PHE A 102 4.84 0.03 -18.05
N PRO A 103 5.72 0.97 -17.61
CA PRO A 103 5.48 2.34 -17.14
C PRO A 103 5.85 3.39 -18.22
N ARG A 104 5.01 3.53 -19.26
CA ARG A 104 5.12 4.54 -20.31
C ARG A 104 4.64 5.87 -19.75
N GLN A 105 5.54 6.84 -19.70
CA GLN A 105 5.37 8.09 -18.96
C GLN A 105 6.25 9.18 -19.54
N ALA A 106 6.08 10.43 -19.11
CA ALA A 106 7.04 11.48 -19.35
C ALA A 106 8.32 11.25 -18.54
N VAL A 107 9.47 11.44 -19.18
CA VAL A 107 10.80 11.50 -18.58
C VAL A 107 11.28 12.94 -18.71
N TYR A 108 11.29 13.66 -17.60
CA TYR A 108 11.60 15.09 -17.59
C TYR A 108 13.10 15.34 -17.41
N GLU A 109 13.65 16.21 -18.24
CA GLU A 109 15.05 16.63 -18.21
C GLU A 109 15.23 17.93 -17.40
N THR A 110 14.20 18.78 -17.38
CA THR A 110 14.23 20.06 -16.67
C THR A 110 12.95 20.27 -15.87
N VAL A 111 13.07 20.83 -14.67
CA VAL A 111 11.94 21.27 -13.85
C VAL A 111 12.26 22.66 -13.30
N GLU A 112 11.51 23.67 -13.74
CA GLU A 112 11.81 25.08 -13.51
C GLU A 112 10.59 25.86 -13.02
N ILE A 113 10.84 26.86 -12.17
CA ILE A 113 9.83 27.86 -11.81
C ILE A 113 9.74 28.82 -12.99
N VAL A 114 8.57 28.94 -13.60
CA VAL A 114 8.33 29.92 -14.66
C VAL A 114 8.37 31.31 -14.03
N GLY A 115 9.21 32.21 -14.56
CA GLY A 115 9.50 33.49 -13.92
C GLY A 115 8.28 34.41 -13.78
N GLY A 116 8.16 35.04 -12.61
CA GLY A 116 7.06 35.96 -12.28
C GLY A 116 5.79 35.24 -11.81
N LYS A 117 4.87 35.99 -11.19
CA LYS A 117 3.49 35.54 -11.00
C LYS A 117 2.72 35.83 -12.29
N GLU A 118 1.76 34.97 -12.65
CA GLU A 118 0.79 35.30 -13.69
C GLU A 118 -0.08 36.51 -13.26
N GLU A 119 -0.84 37.09 -14.19
CA GLU A 119 -1.65 38.30 -13.91
C GLU A 119 -2.65 38.12 -12.76
N ASP A 120 -3.13 36.90 -12.53
CA ASP A 120 -4.05 36.55 -11.43
C ASP A 120 -3.33 36.18 -10.12
N GLY A 121 -2.00 36.32 -10.08
CA GLY A 121 -1.17 35.98 -8.94
C GLY A 121 -0.83 34.49 -8.80
N ALA A 122 -1.17 33.66 -9.80
CA ALA A 122 -0.77 32.26 -9.81
C ALA A 122 0.75 32.09 -9.98
N VAL A 123 1.28 30.99 -9.44
CA VAL A 123 2.65 30.55 -9.66
C VAL A 123 2.66 29.28 -10.49
N VAL A 124 3.70 29.13 -11.31
CA VAL A 124 3.80 28.01 -12.26
C VAL A 124 5.16 27.34 -12.16
N VAL A 125 5.13 26.02 -12.09
CA VAL A 125 6.30 25.17 -12.31
C VAL A 125 6.10 24.40 -13.60
N GLU A 126 7.13 24.34 -14.43
CA GLU A 126 7.11 23.66 -15.72
C GLU A 126 8.18 22.57 -15.76
N ALA A 127 7.76 21.36 -16.13
CA ALA A 127 8.62 20.22 -16.39
C ALA A 127 8.64 19.94 -17.89
N ARG A 128 9.83 19.74 -18.47
CA ARG A 128 10.02 19.48 -19.91
C ARG A 128 10.85 18.22 -20.12
N GLY A 129 10.46 17.42 -21.10
CA GLY A 129 11.13 16.18 -21.43
C GLY A 129 10.46 15.47 -22.60
N TYR A 130 10.40 14.14 -22.55
CA TYR A 130 9.89 13.30 -23.63
C TYR A 130 9.16 12.06 -23.10
N ASP A 131 8.44 11.37 -23.97
CA ASP A 131 7.83 10.07 -23.70
C ASP A 131 8.88 8.97 -23.53
N SER A 132 8.75 8.13 -22.51
CA SER A 132 9.75 7.12 -22.14
C SER A 132 10.01 6.05 -23.21
N GLN A 133 9.10 5.85 -24.18
CA GLN A 133 9.41 4.96 -25.31
C GLN A 133 10.49 5.54 -26.23
N THR A 134 10.67 6.86 -26.24
CA THR A 134 11.75 7.54 -27.00
C THR A 134 13.13 6.99 -26.63
N LEU A 135 13.28 6.46 -25.42
CA LEU A 135 14.50 5.86 -24.92
C LEU A 135 14.64 4.35 -25.21
N GLY A 136 13.66 3.74 -25.90
CA GLY A 136 13.62 2.28 -26.08
C GLY A 136 13.30 1.52 -24.79
N LEU A 137 12.80 2.19 -23.75
CA LEU A 137 12.57 1.61 -22.42
C LEU A 137 11.29 0.77 -22.32
N THR A 138 10.49 0.72 -23.39
CA THR A 138 9.14 0.15 -23.36
C THR A 138 8.83 -0.80 -24.52
N GLY A 139 9.76 -1.07 -25.43
CA GLY A 139 9.49 -1.89 -26.62
C GLY A 139 10.67 -2.06 -27.58
N ASP A 140 10.56 -3.11 -28.40
CA ASP A 140 11.49 -3.70 -29.39
C ASP A 140 12.72 -2.85 -29.81
N PRO A 141 13.96 -3.30 -29.53
CA PRO A 141 15.20 -2.59 -29.88
C PRO A 141 15.43 -2.37 -31.39
N GLY A 142 14.54 -2.87 -32.26
CA GLY A 142 14.56 -2.66 -33.71
C GLY A 142 13.67 -1.55 -34.27
N ALA A 143 12.73 -0.98 -33.50
CA ALA A 143 11.80 0.04 -34.00
C ALA A 143 12.31 1.46 -33.72
N SER A 144 12.24 2.38 -34.70
CA SER A 144 12.48 3.81 -34.43
C SER A 144 11.31 4.35 -33.61
N ALA A 145 11.42 4.32 -32.28
CA ALA A 145 10.36 4.78 -31.39
C ALA A 145 9.92 6.21 -31.74
N PRO A 146 8.60 6.51 -31.72
CA PRO A 146 8.12 7.86 -31.97
C PRO A 146 8.70 8.81 -30.92
N LYS A 147 9.30 9.92 -31.38
CA LYS A 147 9.82 10.97 -30.50
C LYS A 147 8.66 11.86 -30.09
N ILE A 148 8.21 11.79 -28.85
CA ILE A 148 7.15 12.66 -28.34
C ILE A 148 7.77 13.60 -27.31
N ALA A 149 7.80 14.89 -27.59
CA ALA A 149 8.17 15.91 -26.62
C ALA A 149 7.00 16.16 -25.66
N VAL A 150 7.28 16.26 -24.37
CA VAL A 150 6.27 16.44 -23.32
C VAL A 150 6.61 17.66 -22.47
N VAL A 151 5.60 18.51 -22.23
CA VAL A 151 5.70 19.66 -21.32
C VAL A 151 4.53 19.61 -20.36
N THR A 152 4.81 19.57 -19.05
CA THR A 152 3.80 19.58 -18.00
C THR A 152 3.92 20.85 -17.17
N ARG A 153 2.82 21.58 -17.02
CA ARG A 153 2.72 22.78 -16.20
C ARG A 153 1.88 22.50 -14.96
N TYR A 154 2.43 22.82 -13.81
CA TYR A 154 1.79 22.82 -12.50
C TYR A 154 1.47 24.25 -12.12
N ARG A 155 0.19 24.62 -12.13
CA ARG A 155 -0.28 25.99 -11.90
C ARG A 155 -1.07 26.04 -10.59
N LEU A 156 -0.54 26.76 -9.61
CA LEU A 156 -1.20 27.00 -8.34
C LEU A 156 -1.76 28.43 -8.31
N PRO A 157 -3.09 28.60 -8.27
CA PRO A 157 -3.71 29.91 -8.12
C PRO A 157 -3.34 30.58 -6.79
N ARG A 158 -3.52 31.91 -6.75
CA ARG A 158 -3.25 32.73 -5.55
C ARG A 158 -3.95 32.22 -4.29
N ARG A 159 -5.14 31.63 -4.42
CA ARG A 159 -5.98 31.12 -3.34
C ARG A 159 -6.64 29.81 -3.74
N GLY A 160 -7.16 29.09 -2.75
CA GLY A 160 -7.89 27.85 -2.96
C GLY A 160 -7.00 26.61 -2.85
N ASN A 161 -7.62 25.45 -2.98
CA ASN A 161 -7.04 24.15 -2.66
C ASN A 161 -6.82 23.27 -3.90
N VAL A 162 -6.75 23.87 -5.09
CA VAL A 162 -6.68 23.17 -6.37
C VAL A 162 -5.36 23.48 -7.07
N LEU A 163 -4.64 22.43 -7.45
CA LEU A 163 -3.54 22.51 -8.39
C LEU A 163 -4.09 22.16 -9.78
N GLU A 164 -4.03 23.10 -10.72
CA GLU A 164 -4.27 22.81 -12.13
C GLU A 164 -3.00 22.21 -12.72
N ILE A 165 -3.12 21.10 -13.43
CA ILE A 165 -1.99 20.59 -14.17
C ILE A 165 -2.33 20.22 -15.62
N SER A 166 -1.54 20.78 -16.55
CA SER A 166 -1.76 20.70 -17.99
C SER A 166 -0.53 20.12 -18.66
N THR A 167 -0.74 19.14 -19.53
CA THR A 167 0.35 18.45 -20.23
C THR A 167 0.15 18.58 -21.73
N VAL A 168 1.18 19.04 -22.42
CA VAL A 168 1.25 19.16 -23.88
C VAL A 168 2.19 18.09 -24.42
N LEU A 169 1.70 17.31 -25.37
CA LEU A 169 2.50 16.35 -26.12
C LEU A 169 2.64 16.81 -27.56
N ARG A 170 3.85 16.68 -28.11
CA ARG A 170 4.14 16.98 -29.51
C ARG A 170 4.85 15.81 -30.17
N ASN A 171 4.27 15.27 -31.24
CA ASN A 171 4.91 14.23 -32.03
C ASN A 171 6.01 14.84 -32.91
N GLU A 172 7.26 14.58 -32.58
CA GLU A 172 8.45 14.96 -33.34
C GLU A 172 8.98 13.81 -34.22
N GLY A 173 8.29 12.67 -34.18
CA GLY A 173 8.51 11.53 -35.05
C GLY A 173 7.96 11.73 -36.47
N LYS A 174 8.12 10.69 -37.29
CA LYS A 174 7.69 10.66 -38.70
C LYS A 174 6.38 9.90 -38.93
N GLU A 175 5.97 9.10 -37.94
CA GLU A 175 4.77 8.27 -38.02
C GLU A 175 3.62 8.92 -37.24
N THR A 176 2.39 8.67 -37.71
CA THR A 176 1.19 9.04 -36.95
C THR A 176 0.98 8.05 -35.81
N ILE A 177 0.79 8.57 -34.60
CA ILE A 177 0.39 7.77 -33.43
C ILE A 177 -1.13 7.83 -33.34
N VAL A 178 -1.78 6.68 -33.27
CA VAL A 178 -3.24 6.57 -33.23
C VAL A 178 -3.68 6.02 -31.87
N ASP A 179 -4.88 6.41 -31.44
CA ASP A 179 -5.50 5.94 -30.20
C ASP A 179 -4.60 6.08 -28.95
N PHE A 180 -3.81 7.15 -28.90
CA PHE A 180 -2.83 7.37 -27.85
C PHE A 180 -3.52 7.84 -26.57
N GLU A 181 -3.54 7.00 -25.55
CA GLU A 181 -4.17 7.28 -24.26
C GLU A 181 -3.31 8.21 -23.40
N LEU A 182 -3.95 9.22 -22.80
CA LEU A 182 -3.30 10.24 -22.00
C LEU A 182 -3.90 10.24 -20.59
N GLY A 183 -3.06 10.01 -19.60
CA GLY A 183 -3.49 9.82 -18.23
C GLY A 183 -2.45 10.19 -17.19
N ASP A 184 -2.76 9.82 -15.95
CA ASP A 184 -1.84 9.84 -14.83
C ASP A 184 -1.96 8.51 -14.05
N ALA A 185 -0.86 8.08 -13.45
CA ALA A 185 -0.81 7.07 -12.40
C ALA A 185 -0.84 7.78 -11.04
N LEU A 186 -1.80 7.40 -10.19
CA LEU A 186 -2.05 8.04 -8.89
C LEU A 186 -1.68 7.05 -7.78
N GLN A 187 -0.60 7.32 -7.05
CA GLN A 187 -0.19 6.54 -5.89
C GLN A 187 -0.63 7.27 -4.62
N TRP A 188 -1.68 6.76 -3.99
CA TRP A 188 -2.39 7.43 -2.89
C TRP A 188 -1.71 7.30 -1.53
N GLY A 189 -0.64 6.50 -1.46
CA GLY A 189 0.10 6.21 -0.24
C GLY A 189 -0.81 5.58 0.82
N SER A 190 -0.94 6.21 1.98
CA SER A 190 -1.73 5.66 3.10
C SER A 190 -3.22 6.06 3.09
N ALA A 191 -3.69 6.72 2.02
CA ALA A 191 -5.09 7.11 1.86
C ALA A 191 -5.89 6.07 1.06
N GLU A 192 -7.08 5.71 1.54
CA GLU A 192 -7.99 4.80 0.84
C GLU A 192 -8.60 5.50 -0.36
N HIS A 193 -8.42 4.92 -1.54
CA HIS A 193 -9.00 5.45 -2.78
C HIS A 193 -10.49 5.14 -2.94
N PHE A 194 -11.23 6.08 -3.51
CA PHE A 194 -12.68 6.08 -3.68
C PHE A 194 -13.06 6.51 -5.10
N ALA A 195 -14.09 5.89 -5.67
CA ALA A 195 -14.76 6.41 -6.86
C ALA A 195 -16.30 6.32 -6.75
N PRO A 196 -17.04 7.28 -7.35
CA PRO A 196 -18.49 7.24 -7.36
C PRO A 196 -19.00 5.98 -8.10
N GLY A 197 -20.06 5.39 -7.57
CA GLY A 197 -20.64 4.12 -8.02
C GLY A 197 -19.91 2.86 -7.55
N VAL A 198 -18.72 2.99 -6.94
CA VAL A 198 -17.88 1.86 -6.49
C VAL A 198 -17.55 1.94 -5.00
N GLY A 199 -17.26 3.13 -4.47
CA GLY A 199 -16.80 3.31 -3.10
C GLY A 199 -15.31 3.04 -2.93
N PHE A 200 -14.90 2.62 -1.73
CA PHE A 200 -13.50 2.29 -1.39
C PHE A 200 -13.04 0.92 -1.92
N ASP A 201 -13.97 0.09 -2.42
CA ASP A 201 -13.68 -1.22 -2.98
C ASP A 201 -13.27 -1.11 -4.46
N LEU A 202 -12.23 -0.31 -4.75
CA LEU A 202 -11.77 -0.01 -6.11
C LEU A 202 -10.79 -1.05 -6.68
N ALA A 203 -10.03 -1.70 -5.82
CA ALA A 203 -8.97 -2.63 -6.21
C ALA A 203 -9.49 -3.75 -7.13
N GLY A 204 -8.80 -3.98 -8.25
CA GLY A 204 -9.18 -4.99 -9.25
C GLY A 204 -10.38 -4.61 -10.12
N LYS A 205 -11.01 -3.45 -9.90
CA LYS A 205 -12.12 -2.95 -10.72
C LYS A 205 -11.63 -1.95 -11.76
N ARG A 206 -12.40 -1.82 -12.85
CA ARG A 206 -12.11 -0.91 -13.96
C ARG A 206 -13.30 -0.01 -14.32
N PRO A 207 -13.80 0.84 -13.40
CA PRO A 207 -14.93 1.71 -13.71
C PRO A 207 -14.50 2.89 -14.58
N ALA A 208 -15.44 3.46 -15.34
CA ALA A 208 -15.28 4.76 -15.97
C ALA A 208 -16.00 5.81 -15.11
N VAL A 209 -15.27 6.79 -14.59
CA VAL A 209 -15.78 7.72 -13.56
C VAL A 209 -15.39 9.17 -13.82
N PRO A 210 -16.21 10.15 -13.39
CA PRO A 210 -15.92 11.58 -13.57
C PRO A 210 -14.77 12.10 -12.69
N TRP A 211 -14.49 11.41 -11.59
CA TRP A 211 -13.45 11.76 -10.63
C TRP A 211 -13.11 10.55 -9.77
N VAL A 212 -11.92 10.59 -9.19
CA VAL A 212 -11.47 9.67 -8.14
C VAL A 212 -10.98 10.49 -6.95
N ALA A 213 -11.04 9.93 -5.76
CA ALA A 213 -10.57 10.57 -4.55
C ALA A 213 -9.78 9.58 -3.69
N ALA A 214 -9.11 10.06 -2.67
CA ALA A 214 -8.59 9.23 -1.60
C ALA A 214 -8.70 9.95 -0.26
N ALA A 215 -8.91 9.21 0.83
CA ALA A 215 -9.05 9.78 2.18
C ALA A 215 -8.49 8.85 3.27
N ASP A 216 -8.02 9.41 4.38
CA ASP A 216 -7.49 8.65 5.53
C ASP A 216 -8.05 9.10 6.89
N GLY A 217 -9.13 9.90 6.89
CA GLY A 217 -9.70 10.52 8.09
C GLY A 217 -9.01 11.81 8.54
N ARG A 218 -7.82 12.12 8.02
CA ARG A 218 -7.08 13.38 8.32
C ARG A 218 -6.87 14.23 7.08
N ARG A 219 -6.59 13.60 5.94
CA ARG A 219 -6.36 14.19 4.62
C ARG A 219 -7.32 13.59 3.61
N ALA A 220 -7.60 14.36 2.58
CA ALA A 220 -8.30 13.87 1.41
C ALA A 220 -7.69 14.49 0.15
N TYR A 221 -7.75 13.75 -0.94
CA TYR A 221 -7.31 14.19 -2.26
C TYR A 221 -8.42 13.90 -3.26
N GLY A 222 -8.65 14.81 -4.19
CA GLY A 222 -9.56 14.63 -5.30
C GLY A 222 -8.80 14.80 -6.60
N TRP A 223 -9.02 13.92 -7.57
CA TRP A 223 -8.43 14.02 -8.89
C TRP A 223 -9.53 13.96 -9.96
N THR A 224 -9.54 14.95 -10.84
CA THR A 224 -10.57 15.06 -11.88
C THR A 224 -10.07 15.78 -13.13
N SER A 225 -10.80 15.65 -14.22
CA SER A 225 -10.64 16.42 -15.45
C SER A 225 -12.01 16.93 -15.92
N LYS A 226 -12.05 17.59 -17.09
CA LYS A 226 -13.32 17.95 -17.76
C LYS A 226 -13.88 16.84 -18.67
N ALA A 227 -13.22 15.68 -18.74
CA ALA A 227 -13.78 14.52 -19.45
C ALA A 227 -15.11 14.09 -18.80
N GLU A 228 -16.06 13.61 -19.61
CA GLU A 228 -17.37 13.15 -19.12
C GLU A 228 -17.18 12.00 -18.11
N ALA A 229 -16.40 10.99 -18.50
CA ALA A 229 -15.95 9.90 -17.66
C ALA A 229 -14.53 9.49 -18.08
N MET A 230 -13.77 8.95 -17.13
CA MET A 230 -12.38 8.53 -17.31
C MET A 230 -12.29 7.05 -16.95
N PRO A 231 -11.92 6.16 -17.87
CA PRO A 231 -11.58 4.78 -17.55
C PRO A 231 -10.48 4.74 -16.47
N THR A 232 -10.63 3.84 -15.52
CA THR A 232 -9.66 3.65 -14.44
C THR A 232 -9.28 2.19 -14.32
N ILE A 233 -8.10 1.93 -13.79
CA ILE A 233 -7.68 0.65 -13.23
C ILE A 233 -7.07 0.94 -11.86
N SER A 234 -7.32 0.09 -10.87
CA SER A 234 -6.85 0.33 -9.51
C SER A 234 -6.28 -0.93 -8.87
N GLY A 235 -5.15 -0.78 -8.20
CA GLY A 235 -4.52 -1.81 -7.39
C GLY A 235 -4.73 -1.58 -5.91
N SER A 236 -3.73 -1.93 -5.09
CA SER A 236 -3.90 -1.99 -3.65
C SER A 236 -3.91 -0.61 -2.96
N GLY A 237 -3.14 0.34 -3.51
CA GLY A 237 -3.00 1.72 -3.04
C GLY A 237 -2.78 2.74 -4.18
N TRP A 238 -3.13 2.35 -5.41
CA TRP A 238 -2.95 3.17 -6.61
C TRP A 238 -4.16 3.12 -7.54
N THR A 239 -4.26 4.12 -8.42
CA THR A 239 -5.28 4.25 -9.46
C THR A 239 -4.66 4.87 -10.72
N ASP A 240 -4.72 4.19 -11.85
CA ASP A 240 -4.38 4.79 -13.14
C ASP A 240 -5.66 5.29 -13.81
N VAL A 241 -5.56 6.44 -14.47
CA VAL A 241 -6.73 7.11 -15.07
C VAL A 241 -6.44 7.54 -16.50
N ASP A 242 -7.27 7.10 -17.45
CA ASP A 242 -7.28 7.56 -18.85
C ASP A 242 -8.20 8.80 -18.98
N VAL A 243 -7.61 9.95 -19.27
CA VAL A 243 -8.34 11.23 -19.42
C VAL A 243 -8.88 11.40 -20.83
N SER A 244 -8.08 11.04 -21.83
CA SER A 244 -8.38 11.30 -23.23
C SER A 244 -7.53 10.46 -24.16
N ARG A 245 -8.10 10.12 -25.32
CA ARG A 245 -7.39 9.46 -26.41
C ARG A 245 -7.21 10.39 -27.58
N VAL A 246 -6.00 10.39 -28.16
CA VAL A 246 -5.65 11.32 -29.23
C VAL A 246 -4.99 10.62 -30.41
N THR A 247 -5.13 11.20 -31.60
CA THR A 247 -4.29 10.87 -32.75
C THR A 247 -3.27 11.99 -32.95
N LEU A 248 -1.98 11.65 -32.91
CA LEU A 248 -0.87 12.58 -33.06
C LEU A 248 -0.19 12.35 -34.41
N PRO A 249 -0.56 13.10 -35.47
CA PRO A 249 0.20 13.08 -36.72
C PRO A 249 1.61 13.67 -36.53
N PRO A 250 2.56 13.44 -37.45
CA PRO A 250 3.87 14.07 -37.41
C PRO A 250 3.79 15.59 -37.28
N GLY A 251 4.46 16.16 -36.29
CA GLY A 251 4.41 17.58 -35.94
C GLY A 251 3.15 18.03 -35.20
N GLY A 252 2.15 17.15 -35.05
CA GLY A 252 0.91 17.39 -34.32
C GLY A 252 1.12 17.49 -32.82
N SER A 253 0.15 18.09 -32.13
CA SER A 253 0.18 18.22 -30.68
C SER A 253 -1.19 17.99 -30.05
N ALA A 254 -1.18 17.52 -28.82
CA ALA A 254 -2.38 17.39 -27.98
C ALA A 254 -2.11 17.98 -26.61
N THR A 255 -3.17 18.50 -25.98
CA THR A 255 -3.13 19.02 -24.62
C THR A 255 -4.27 18.40 -23.83
N TYR A 256 -3.98 17.97 -22.61
CA TYR A 256 -5.01 17.56 -21.65
C TYR A 256 -4.74 18.25 -20.30
N THR A 257 -5.83 18.56 -19.59
CA THR A 257 -5.79 19.27 -18.31
C THR A 257 -6.60 18.50 -17.27
N ARG A 258 -6.02 18.39 -16.08
CA ARG A 258 -6.62 17.76 -14.91
C ARG A 258 -6.27 18.56 -13.67
N TYR A 259 -6.86 18.17 -12.55
CA TYR A 259 -6.85 18.95 -11.32
C TYR A 259 -6.66 18.04 -10.12
N LEU A 260 -5.74 18.42 -9.23
CA LEU A 260 -5.57 17.82 -7.91
C LEU A 260 -6.15 18.76 -6.86
N VAL A 261 -7.14 18.29 -6.12
CA VAL A 261 -7.81 18.98 -5.03
C VAL A 261 -7.32 18.42 -3.70
N VAL A 262 -6.97 19.29 -2.75
CA VAL A 262 -6.63 18.88 -1.38
C VAL A 262 -7.79 19.20 -0.43
N GLY A 263 -8.32 18.16 0.21
CA GLY A 263 -9.43 18.22 1.16
C GLY A 263 -9.03 17.93 2.61
N GLN A 264 -10.02 17.65 3.45
CA GLN A 264 -9.95 17.67 4.92
C GLN A 264 -10.38 16.36 5.59
N GLY A 265 -9.90 15.22 5.10
CA GLY A 265 -10.01 13.92 5.79
C GLY A 265 -11.10 12.99 5.28
N ASP A 266 -12.03 13.49 4.46
CA ASP A 266 -13.10 12.71 3.86
C ASP A 266 -13.30 13.07 2.37
N VAL A 267 -14.03 12.21 1.64
CA VAL A 267 -14.31 12.41 0.22
C VAL A 267 -15.17 13.66 0.00
N ALA A 268 -16.12 13.94 0.90
CA ALA A 268 -17.02 15.09 0.79
C ALA A 268 -16.27 16.44 0.71
N SER A 269 -15.14 16.56 1.40
CA SER A 269 -14.34 17.79 1.44
C SER A 269 -13.69 18.20 0.11
N VAL A 270 -13.56 17.27 -0.86
CA VAL A 270 -13.01 17.59 -2.20
C VAL A 270 -14.11 17.86 -3.24
N LEU A 271 -15.36 17.49 -2.95
CA LEU A 271 -16.45 17.55 -3.91
C LEU A 271 -16.84 18.96 -4.37
N PRO A 272 -16.87 20.01 -3.51
CA PRO A 272 -17.22 21.36 -3.98
C PRO A 272 -16.32 21.82 -5.13
N ALA A 273 -14.99 21.71 -4.95
CA ALA A 273 -14.02 22.08 -5.98
C ALA A 273 -14.14 21.19 -7.23
N ILE A 274 -14.35 19.87 -7.07
CA ILE A 274 -14.55 18.96 -8.20
C ILE A 274 -15.79 19.37 -9.02
N HIS A 275 -16.92 19.67 -8.36
CA HIS A 275 -18.14 20.07 -9.06
C HIS A 275 -17.98 21.41 -9.77
N GLU A 276 -17.31 22.38 -9.14
CA GLU A 276 -16.97 23.67 -9.75
C GLU A 276 -16.08 23.51 -10.99
N ILE A 277 -15.00 22.73 -10.90
CA ILE A 277 -14.08 22.44 -12.02
C ILE A 277 -14.83 21.83 -13.20
N ARG A 278 -15.77 20.93 -12.91
CA ARG A 278 -16.57 20.21 -13.91
C ARG A 278 -17.80 20.98 -14.39
N GLY A 279 -18.12 22.12 -13.78
CA GLY A 279 -19.35 22.87 -14.06
C GLY A 279 -20.63 22.07 -13.76
N THR A 280 -20.56 21.14 -12.80
CA THR A 280 -21.71 20.33 -12.37
C THR A 280 -22.48 21.12 -11.31
N PRO A 281 -23.77 21.49 -11.53
CA PRO A 281 -24.58 22.11 -10.48
C PRO A 281 -24.67 21.19 -9.26
N PHE A 282 -24.67 21.75 -8.06
CA PHE A 282 -24.78 20.96 -6.83
C PHE A 282 -25.62 21.67 -5.77
N GLY A 283 -26.24 20.88 -4.91
CA GLY A 283 -26.80 21.31 -3.62
C GLY A 283 -25.98 20.73 -2.48
N THR A 284 -26.42 20.97 -1.24
CA THR A 284 -25.72 20.52 -0.04
C THR A 284 -26.62 19.66 0.82
N LEU A 285 -26.15 18.46 1.20
CA LEU A 285 -26.71 17.68 2.29
C LEU A 285 -25.93 17.99 3.56
N THR A 286 -26.61 18.30 4.65
CA THR A 286 -26.01 18.65 5.93
C THR A 286 -26.76 18.05 7.11
N GLY A 287 -26.16 17.99 8.28
CA GLY A 287 -26.86 17.63 9.51
C GLY A 287 -25.91 17.35 10.66
N ASP A 288 -26.48 16.94 11.79
CA ASP A 288 -25.74 16.54 12.96
C ASP A 288 -25.96 15.04 13.25
N VAL A 289 -24.91 14.36 13.68
CA VAL A 289 -24.99 12.99 14.21
C VAL A 289 -24.79 13.03 15.72
N ARG A 290 -25.74 12.43 16.44
CA ARG A 290 -25.74 12.35 17.90
C ARG A 290 -25.92 10.90 18.38
N GLU A 291 -25.50 10.64 19.60
CA GLU A 291 -25.84 9.41 20.30
C GLU A 291 -27.26 9.50 20.88
N GLU A 292 -27.94 8.36 21.08
CA GLU A 292 -29.14 8.29 21.91
C GLU A 292 -28.81 8.82 23.32
N GLY A 293 -29.38 9.97 23.69
CA GLY A 293 -28.97 10.74 24.86
C GLY A 293 -28.54 12.18 24.52
N GLY A 294 -28.33 12.48 23.23
CA GLY A 294 -28.16 13.83 22.69
C GLY A 294 -26.70 14.29 22.57
N ASN A 295 -25.73 13.48 22.98
CA ASN A 295 -24.30 13.80 22.85
C ASN A 295 -23.91 13.87 21.36
N PRO A 296 -23.19 14.91 20.91
CA PRO A 296 -22.66 14.95 19.55
C PRO A 296 -21.61 13.85 19.35
N LEU A 297 -21.61 13.23 18.18
CA LEU A 297 -20.67 12.16 17.83
C LEU A 297 -19.68 12.65 16.76
N PRO A 298 -18.43 13.00 17.13
CA PRO A 298 -17.38 13.32 16.18
C PRO A 298 -16.80 12.06 15.51
N GLY A 299 -16.30 12.19 14.28
CA GLY A 299 -15.64 11.08 13.57
C GLY A 299 -16.60 10.00 13.05
N VAL A 300 -17.90 10.25 13.00
CA VAL A 300 -18.90 9.37 12.40
C VAL A 300 -18.89 9.56 10.90
N THR A 301 -18.86 8.45 10.15
CA THR A 301 -18.99 8.47 8.70
C THR A 301 -20.47 8.55 8.32
N VAL A 302 -20.83 9.55 7.52
CA VAL A 302 -22.08 9.61 6.79
C VAL A 302 -21.80 9.19 5.35
N SER A 303 -22.24 7.99 4.98
CA SER A 303 -22.16 7.50 3.61
C SER A 303 -23.41 7.89 2.84
N VAL A 304 -23.21 8.38 1.62
CA VAL A 304 -24.27 8.77 0.69
C VAL A 304 -24.21 7.88 -0.54
N GLU A 305 -25.31 7.23 -0.87
CA GLU A 305 -25.47 6.38 -2.06
C GLU A 305 -26.44 7.04 -3.04
N SER A 306 -26.14 6.98 -4.35
CA SER A 306 -27.05 7.47 -5.40
C SER A 306 -28.09 6.43 -5.82
N ALA A 307 -27.85 5.16 -5.47
CA ALA A 307 -28.76 4.03 -5.61
C ALA A 307 -28.24 2.90 -4.69
N PRO A 308 -29.05 1.89 -4.33
CA PRO A 308 -28.58 0.78 -3.49
C PRO A 308 -27.30 0.14 -4.04
N GLY A 309 -26.23 0.15 -3.24
CA GLY A 309 -24.93 -0.40 -3.63
C GLY A 309 -24.14 0.48 -4.62
N LYS A 310 -24.51 1.76 -4.76
CA LYS A 310 -23.80 2.77 -5.57
C LYS A 310 -23.36 3.94 -4.67
N PRO A 311 -22.24 3.79 -3.93
CA PRO A 311 -21.68 4.86 -3.12
C PRO A 311 -21.35 6.09 -3.96
N TYR A 312 -21.66 7.29 -3.49
CA TYR A 312 -21.33 8.54 -4.17
C TYR A 312 -20.33 9.37 -3.38
N ALA A 313 -20.48 9.44 -2.06
CA ALA A 313 -19.61 10.22 -1.19
C ALA A 313 -19.60 9.68 0.25
N THR A 314 -18.57 10.04 1.00
CA THR A 314 -18.51 9.89 2.45
C THR A 314 -18.12 11.23 3.08
N ALA A 315 -18.82 11.63 4.14
CA ALA A 315 -18.43 12.74 5.01
C ALA A 315 -18.12 12.20 6.40
N MET A 316 -17.22 12.87 7.11
CA MET A 316 -16.92 12.59 8.50
C MET A 316 -17.45 13.74 9.36
N THR A 317 -18.10 13.43 10.48
CA THR A 317 -18.58 14.46 11.39
C THR A 317 -17.44 15.16 12.12
N ASP A 318 -17.57 16.47 12.29
CA ASP A 318 -16.62 17.31 13.01
C ASP A 318 -16.72 17.16 14.54
N GLY A 319 -15.97 18.00 15.28
CA GLY A 319 -15.93 17.98 16.75
C GLY A 319 -17.27 18.23 17.45
N VAL A 320 -18.29 18.75 16.75
CA VAL A 320 -19.65 18.97 17.27
C VAL A 320 -20.67 18.03 16.65
N GLY A 321 -20.21 17.02 15.90
CA GLY A 321 -21.07 16.02 15.26
C GLY A 321 -21.66 16.48 13.93
N HIS A 322 -21.22 17.60 13.36
CA HIS A 322 -21.77 18.16 12.15
C HIS A 322 -21.13 17.57 10.89
N TYR A 323 -21.91 17.35 9.82
CA TYR A 323 -21.42 16.91 8.52
C TYR A 323 -22.01 17.74 7.37
N MET A 324 -21.31 17.72 6.23
CA MET A 324 -21.72 18.39 5.00
C MET A 324 -21.23 17.63 3.76
N VAL A 325 -22.07 17.52 2.73
CA VAL A 325 -21.74 16.88 1.45
C VAL A 325 -22.31 17.71 0.28
N ALA A 326 -21.47 18.06 -0.69
CA ALA A 326 -21.90 18.68 -1.94
C ALA A 326 -22.29 17.60 -2.97
N LEU A 327 -23.54 17.61 -3.42
CA LEU A 327 -24.13 16.57 -4.27
C LEU A 327 -24.81 17.19 -5.50
N PRO A 328 -24.64 16.61 -6.71
CA PRO A 328 -25.46 17.01 -7.86
C PRO A 328 -26.95 16.79 -7.61
N PRO A 329 -27.84 17.50 -8.33
CA PRO A 329 -29.27 17.27 -8.24
C PRO A 329 -29.64 15.80 -8.45
N GLY A 330 -30.46 15.24 -7.57
CA GLY A 330 -30.82 13.83 -7.59
C GLY A 330 -31.39 13.33 -6.26
N ASN A 331 -31.81 12.07 -6.25
CA ASN A 331 -32.24 11.38 -5.04
C ASN A 331 -31.10 10.52 -4.52
N TYR A 332 -30.85 10.61 -3.21
CA TYR A 332 -29.79 9.90 -2.53
C TYR A 332 -30.32 9.24 -1.27
N GLN A 333 -29.62 8.21 -0.82
CA GLN A 333 -29.82 7.63 0.49
C GLN A 333 -28.57 7.87 1.34
N ALA A 334 -28.75 8.48 2.51
CA ALA A 334 -27.69 8.75 3.47
C ALA A 334 -27.83 7.85 4.70
N VAL A 335 -26.70 7.40 5.24
CA VAL A 335 -26.66 6.60 6.46
C VAL A 335 -25.41 6.90 7.27
N ALA A 336 -25.59 7.14 8.57
CA ALA A 336 -24.50 7.35 9.52
C ALA A 336 -24.05 6.02 10.14
N PHE A 337 -22.74 5.82 10.24
CA PHE A 337 -22.13 4.70 10.96
C PHE A 337 -20.72 5.06 11.41
N SER A 338 -20.19 4.29 12.35
CA SER A 338 -18.78 4.37 12.70
C SER A 338 -18.30 2.97 13.09
N VAL A 339 -16.98 2.80 13.19
CA VAL A 339 -16.36 1.56 13.69
C VAL A 339 -16.76 1.22 15.13
N ASN A 340 -17.41 2.15 15.85
CA ASN A 340 -17.77 2.03 17.24
C ASN A 340 -19.29 1.88 17.46
N HIS A 341 -20.12 2.37 16.54
CA HIS A 341 -21.58 2.39 16.67
C HIS A 341 -22.25 1.56 15.58
N PRO A 342 -23.41 0.94 15.87
CA PRO A 342 -24.21 0.29 14.83
C PRO A 342 -24.54 1.24 13.68
N ARG A 343 -24.67 0.68 12.47
CA ARG A 343 -25.16 1.44 11.31
C ARG A 343 -26.56 1.95 11.61
N GLY A 344 -26.76 3.26 11.42
CA GLY A 344 -28.06 3.90 11.60
C GLY A 344 -29.07 3.51 10.53
N THR A 345 -30.32 3.94 10.69
CA THR A 345 -31.36 3.76 9.68
C THR A 345 -31.07 4.65 8.46
N PRO A 346 -31.04 4.12 7.23
CA PRO A 346 -30.90 4.92 6.03
C PRO A 346 -32.02 5.94 5.87
N ARG A 347 -31.71 7.11 5.29
CA ARG A 347 -32.64 8.22 5.07
C ARG A 347 -32.52 8.77 3.66
N GLU A 348 -33.65 8.99 3.01
CA GLU A 348 -33.73 9.57 1.67
C GLU A 348 -33.50 11.09 1.70
N ALA A 349 -32.79 11.60 0.70
CA ALA A 349 -32.49 13.00 0.47
C ALA A 349 -32.69 13.36 -1.00
N ALA A 350 -33.62 14.27 -1.30
CA ALA A 350 -33.78 14.86 -2.63
C ALA A 350 -32.99 16.16 -2.69
N ILE A 351 -31.95 16.21 -3.52
CA ILE A 351 -31.05 17.35 -3.68
C ILE A 351 -31.43 18.12 -4.94
N GLU A 352 -31.53 19.44 -4.80
CA GLU A 352 -31.67 20.40 -5.89
C GLU A 352 -30.45 21.32 -5.93
N ALA A 353 -30.15 21.91 -7.09
CA ALA A 353 -29.03 22.83 -7.23
C ALA A 353 -29.22 24.05 -6.32
N ASP A 354 -28.14 24.51 -5.69
CA ASP A 354 -28.09 25.65 -4.78
C ASP A 354 -29.00 25.53 -3.52
N ALA A 355 -29.63 24.37 -3.32
CA ALA A 355 -30.45 24.08 -2.14
C ALA A 355 -29.63 23.42 -1.04
N SER A 356 -30.07 23.59 0.21
CA SER A 356 -29.51 22.89 1.38
C SER A 356 -30.59 22.02 2.02
N VAL A 357 -30.28 20.74 2.20
CA VAL A 357 -31.16 19.73 2.81
C VAL A 357 -30.54 19.27 4.12
N ARG A 358 -31.30 19.32 5.20
CA ARG A 358 -30.84 18.91 6.53
C ARG A 358 -31.38 17.53 6.92
N ILE A 359 -30.50 16.57 7.23
CA ILE A 359 -30.83 15.26 7.78
C ILE A 359 -29.97 14.98 9.02
N ASP A 360 -30.59 14.95 10.18
CA ASP A 360 -29.92 14.57 11.42
C ASP A 360 -30.01 13.05 11.65
N PHE A 361 -28.96 12.47 12.23
CA PHE A 361 -28.89 11.05 12.61
C PHE A 361 -28.75 10.90 14.11
N THR A 362 -29.39 9.86 14.65
CA THR A 362 -29.15 9.40 16.03
C THR A 362 -28.67 7.96 15.96
N LEU A 363 -27.53 7.68 16.57
CA LEU A 363 -26.97 6.33 16.66
C LEU A 363 -27.19 5.76 18.06
N PRO A 364 -27.48 4.46 18.19
CA PRO A 364 -27.50 3.79 19.48
C PRO A 364 -26.12 3.89 20.18
N PRO A 365 -26.07 3.80 21.52
CA PRO A 365 -24.80 3.82 22.22
C PRO A 365 -23.95 2.60 21.87
N ALA A 366 -22.64 2.81 21.73
CA ALA A 366 -21.70 1.74 21.48
C ALA A 366 -21.69 0.71 22.62
N GLY A 367 -21.36 -0.54 22.31
CA GLY A 367 -20.88 -1.48 23.32
C GLY A 367 -19.36 -1.36 23.48
N GLY A 368 -18.79 -2.19 24.35
CA GLY A 368 -17.35 -2.30 24.53
C GLY A 368 -16.88 -3.74 24.33
N LEU A 369 -15.70 -3.90 23.73
CA LEU A 369 -14.95 -5.15 23.71
C LEU A 369 -13.68 -4.95 24.53
N ALA A 370 -13.47 -5.82 25.52
CA ALA A 370 -12.17 -6.04 26.14
C ALA A 370 -11.72 -7.46 25.83
N TYR A 371 -10.49 -7.63 25.39
CA TYR A 371 -9.95 -8.96 25.08
C TYR A 371 -8.57 -9.16 25.69
N ARG A 372 -8.27 -10.43 25.97
CA ARG A 372 -6.96 -10.91 26.40
C ARG A 372 -6.67 -12.26 25.74
N VAL A 373 -5.47 -12.44 25.23
CA VAL A 373 -4.96 -13.66 24.60
C VAL A 373 -3.69 -14.05 25.33
N THR A 374 -3.60 -15.30 25.77
CA THR A 374 -2.45 -15.83 26.49
C THR A 374 -2.04 -17.19 25.95
N ASP A 375 -0.83 -17.63 26.29
CA ASP A 375 -0.45 -19.04 26.18
C ASP A 375 -1.06 -19.89 27.31
N ARG A 376 -0.75 -21.20 27.34
CA ARG A 376 -1.20 -22.14 28.39
C ARG A 376 -0.64 -21.81 29.78
N GLN A 377 0.46 -21.08 29.85
CA GLN A 377 1.08 -20.62 31.10
C GLN A 377 0.49 -19.29 31.59
N GLY A 378 -0.45 -18.69 30.84
CA GLY A 378 -1.09 -17.42 31.17
C GLY A 378 -0.27 -16.17 30.81
N ARG A 379 0.84 -16.33 30.08
CA ARG A 379 1.65 -15.22 29.58
C ARG A 379 0.95 -14.59 28.36
N PRO A 380 0.85 -13.26 28.26
CA PRO A 380 0.30 -12.60 27.08
C PRO A 380 1.13 -12.91 25.84
N ILE A 381 0.46 -13.11 24.70
CA ILE A 381 1.10 -13.38 23.40
C ILE A 381 0.55 -12.42 22.34
N PRO A 382 1.36 -11.98 21.36
CA PRO A 382 0.84 -11.30 20.19
C PRO A 382 -0.24 -12.14 19.50
N ALA A 383 -1.30 -11.51 19.03
CA ALA A 383 -2.41 -12.25 18.43
C ALA A 383 -3.21 -11.42 17.44
N LYS A 384 -3.81 -12.12 16.47
CA LYS A 384 -4.87 -11.62 15.60
C LYS A 384 -6.22 -12.08 16.15
N LEU A 385 -7.16 -11.15 16.27
CA LEU A 385 -8.59 -11.45 16.45
C LEU A 385 -9.32 -11.23 15.13
N THR A 386 -9.82 -12.31 14.52
CA THR A 386 -10.76 -12.24 13.40
C THR A 386 -12.18 -12.23 13.93
N VAL A 387 -12.99 -11.26 13.50
CA VAL A 387 -14.39 -11.12 13.93
C VAL A 387 -15.32 -11.43 12.77
N LEU A 388 -16.31 -12.29 13.01
CA LEU A 388 -17.34 -12.63 12.05
C LEU A 388 -18.71 -12.31 12.64
N GLY A 389 -19.56 -11.63 11.87
CA GLY A 389 -20.93 -11.37 12.27
C GLY A 389 -21.75 -12.65 12.26
N VAL A 390 -22.55 -12.87 13.30
CA VAL A 390 -23.52 -13.97 13.34
C VAL A 390 -24.88 -13.42 12.91
N PRO A 391 -25.50 -13.95 11.84
CA PRO A 391 -26.78 -13.43 11.35
C PRO A 391 -27.83 -13.26 12.46
N PRO A 392 -28.54 -12.12 12.53
CA PRO A 392 -28.60 -11.06 11.53
C PRO A 392 -27.48 -9.99 11.63
N THR A 393 -26.54 -10.11 12.58
CA THR A 393 -25.41 -9.19 12.69
C THR A 393 -24.44 -9.39 11.52
N ALA A 394 -24.15 -8.32 10.79
CA ALA A 394 -23.14 -8.33 9.72
C ALA A 394 -21.72 -8.39 10.29
N THR A 395 -20.78 -8.95 9.52
CA THR A 395 -19.36 -8.86 9.84
C THR A 395 -18.93 -7.40 9.89
N PRO A 396 -18.25 -6.96 10.97
CA PRO A 396 -17.89 -5.56 11.10
C PRO A 396 -16.74 -5.22 10.14
N ASP A 397 -16.82 -4.01 9.58
CA ASP A 397 -15.67 -3.33 8.99
C ASP A 397 -15.10 -2.37 10.04
N LEU A 398 -13.93 -2.69 10.56
CA LEU A 398 -13.27 -2.01 11.65
C LEU A 398 -12.29 -0.93 11.16
N GLY A 399 -11.96 -0.91 9.87
CA GLY A 399 -11.02 0.05 9.29
C GLY A 399 -10.28 -0.45 8.04
N PRO A 400 -9.37 0.37 7.49
CA PRO A 400 -8.68 0.11 6.23
C PRO A 400 -7.91 -1.23 6.26
N PRO A 401 -7.89 -2.02 5.17
CA PRO A 401 -7.27 -3.36 5.15
C PRO A 401 -5.74 -3.37 5.26
N PHE A 402 -5.12 -2.20 5.48
CA PHE A 402 -3.67 -2.00 5.60
C PHE A 402 -3.25 -1.37 6.94
N GLN A 403 -4.16 -1.21 7.92
CA GLN A 403 -3.88 -0.66 9.26
C GLN A 403 -4.09 -1.69 10.37
N ALA A 404 -3.03 -2.11 11.07
CA ALA A 404 -3.04 -3.29 11.96
C ALA A 404 -3.98 -3.15 13.17
N GLN A 405 -4.16 -1.94 13.71
CA GLN A 405 -5.02 -1.72 14.88
C GLN A 405 -6.49 -2.09 14.60
N ALA A 406 -6.93 -1.98 13.35
CA ALA A 406 -8.26 -2.33 12.90
C ALA A 406 -8.28 -2.45 11.36
N ALA A 407 -8.04 -3.65 10.84
CA ALA A 407 -7.99 -3.91 9.39
C ALA A 407 -9.15 -4.80 8.97
N GLY A 408 -10.07 -4.27 8.16
CA GLY A 408 -11.29 -4.98 7.76
C GLY A 408 -12.00 -5.55 8.99
N ASN A 409 -12.14 -6.88 9.07
CA ASN A 409 -12.76 -7.55 10.21
C ASN A 409 -11.77 -8.07 11.26
N THR A 410 -10.54 -7.56 11.30
CA THR A 410 -9.46 -8.05 12.17
C THR A 410 -8.92 -6.99 13.11
N ILE A 411 -8.40 -7.44 14.26
CA ILE A 411 -7.66 -6.62 15.22
C ILE A 411 -6.33 -7.33 15.50
N LEU A 412 -5.22 -6.67 15.22
CA LEU A 412 -3.89 -7.21 15.51
C LEU A 412 -3.35 -6.54 16.79
N SER A 413 -2.89 -7.36 17.74
CA SER A 413 -2.41 -6.89 19.04
C SER A 413 -1.03 -7.46 19.34
N LEU A 414 -0.03 -6.59 19.44
CA LEU A 414 1.32 -6.97 19.86
C LEU A 414 1.39 -7.42 21.34
N THR A 415 0.43 -7.01 22.16
CA THR A 415 0.40 -7.33 23.60
C THR A 415 -0.57 -8.46 23.95
N GLY A 416 -1.33 -8.94 22.96
CA GLY A 416 -2.41 -9.91 23.18
C GLY A 416 -3.61 -9.35 23.92
N SER A 417 -3.71 -8.04 24.13
CA SER A 417 -4.84 -7.46 24.87
C SER A 417 -5.24 -6.10 24.33
N GLY A 418 -6.49 -5.71 24.62
CA GLY A 418 -7.01 -4.43 24.19
C GLY A 418 -8.40 -4.17 24.72
N ARG A 419 -8.79 -2.90 24.70
CA ARG A 419 -10.15 -2.45 24.98
C ARG A 419 -10.54 -1.38 23.97
N ARG A 420 -11.70 -1.53 23.34
CA ARG A 420 -12.24 -0.55 22.40
C ARG A 420 -13.77 -0.50 22.46
N PRO A 421 -14.38 0.62 22.06
CA PRO A 421 -15.79 0.59 21.66
C PRO A 421 -15.98 -0.40 20.50
N PHE A 422 -17.13 -1.03 20.46
CA PHE A 422 -17.44 -2.07 19.49
C PHE A 422 -18.92 -2.05 19.12
N PRO A 423 -19.30 -2.28 17.85
CA PRO A 423 -20.69 -2.24 17.45
C PRO A 423 -21.51 -3.33 18.15
N VAL A 424 -22.70 -2.97 18.62
CA VAL A 424 -23.65 -3.90 19.24
C VAL A 424 -24.05 -4.98 18.23
N GLY A 425 -24.06 -6.24 18.68
CA GLY A 425 -24.33 -7.38 17.82
C GLY A 425 -23.81 -8.70 18.38
N THR A 426 -24.11 -9.80 17.70
CA THR A 426 -23.56 -11.11 18.04
C THR A 426 -22.48 -11.47 17.04
N TYR A 427 -21.31 -11.87 17.55
CA TYR A 427 -20.14 -12.17 16.75
C TYR A 427 -19.49 -13.48 17.17
N GLU A 428 -18.79 -14.10 16.23
CA GLU A 428 -17.77 -15.10 16.48
C GLU A 428 -16.40 -14.43 16.43
N PHE A 429 -15.65 -14.55 17.53
CA PHE A 429 -14.29 -14.05 17.68
C PHE A 429 -13.33 -15.22 17.61
N ILE A 430 -12.32 -15.12 16.76
CA ILE A 430 -11.33 -16.15 16.50
C ILE A 430 -9.95 -15.58 16.82
N ALA A 431 -9.26 -16.13 17.81
CA ALA A 431 -7.90 -15.75 18.16
C ALA A 431 -6.88 -16.70 17.51
N SER A 432 -5.83 -16.15 16.92
CA SER A 432 -4.72 -16.90 16.28
C SER A 432 -3.37 -16.21 16.43
N HIS A 433 -2.28 -16.97 16.31
CA HIS A 433 -0.89 -16.48 16.26
C HIS A 433 -0.07 -17.34 15.26
N GLY A 434 -0.30 -17.15 13.97
CA GLY A 434 0.33 -17.98 12.93
C GLY A 434 -0.09 -19.46 12.92
N PRO A 435 0.52 -20.28 12.04
CA PRO A 435 0.20 -21.68 11.81
C PRO A 435 0.91 -22.67 12.74
N GLU A 436 1.79 -22.18 13.62
CA GLU A 436 2.41 -23.02 14.66
C GLU A 436 1.53 -23.15 15.91
N TYR A 437 0.54 -22.26 16.06
CA TYR A 437 -0.32 -22.20 17.22
C TYR A 437 -1.73 -22.70 16.92
N SER A 438 -2.41 -23.16 17.98
CA SER A 438 -3.83 -23.47 17.96
C SER A 438 -4.69 -22.22 17.74
N ILE A 439 -6.00 -22.42 17.52
CA ILE A 439 -6.99 -21.36 17.39
C ILE A 439 -8.05 -21.51 18.49
N ASP A 440 -8.40 -20.41 19.17
CA ASP A 440 -9.52 -20.36 20.13
C ASP A 440 -10.68 -19.52 19.55
N ARG A 441 -11.91 -20.02 19.69
CA ARG A 441 -13.13 -19.43 19.11
C ARG A 441 -14.18 -19.17 20.19
N LYS A 442 -14.72 -17.96 20.23
CA LYS A 442 -15.78 -17.58 21.18
C LYS A 442 -16.89 -16.83 20.48
N ARG A 443 -18.12 -17.28 20.71
CA ARG A 443 -19.32 -16.53 20.34
C ARG A 443 -19.72 -15.62 21.50
N ALA A 444 -19.91 -14.33 21.23
CA ALA A 444 -20.35 -13.38 22.25
C ALA A 444 -21.26 -12.30 21.66
N THR A 445 -22.13 -11.77 22.51
CA THR A 445 -22.98 -10.62 22.19
C THR A 445 -22.38 -9.38 22.84
N ILE A 446 -22.13 -8.37 22.02
CA ILE A 446 -21.77 -7.02 22.47
C ILE A 446 -23.07 -6.27 22.68
N VAL A 447 -23.29 -5.79 23.90
CA VAL A 447 -24.49 -5.04 24.29
C VAL A 447 -24.16 -3.57 24.51
N SER A 448 -25.15 -2.71 24.30
CA SER A 448 -24.98 -1.27 24.41
C SER A 448 -24.64 -0.84 25.84
N GLY A 449 -23.69 0.08 26.01
CA GLY A 449 -23.31 0.65 27.31
C GLY A 449 -22.48 -0.26 28.22
N GLU A 450 -22.29 -1.54 27.88
CA GLU A 450 -21.48 -2.47 28.66
C GLU A 450 -20.18 -2.87 27.92
N THR A 451 -19.17 -3.31 28.67
CA THR A 451 -17.95 -3.89 28.08
C THR A 451 -17.97 -5.41 28.23
N THR A 452 -18.07 -6.13 27.12
CA THR A 452 -17.92 -7.58 27.06
C THR A 452 -16.43 -7.95 27.14
N ALA A 453 -16.06 -8.72 28.15
CA ALA A 453 -14.68 -9.19 28.35
C ALA A 453 -14.52 -10.63 27.82
N LEU A 454 -13.56 -10.84 26.90
CA LEU A 454 -13.21 -12.13 26.33
C LEU A 454 -11.77 -12.50 26.70
N SER A 455 -11.53 -13.77 27.00
CA SER A 455 -10.19 -14.30 27.28
C SER A 455 -9.96 -15.57 26.48
N PHE A 456 -8.91 -15.57 25.66
CA PHE A 456 -8.53 -16.64 24.75
C PHE A 456 -7.22 -17.28 25.20
N THR A 457 -7.05 -18.56 24.90
CA THR A 457 -5.80 -19.29 25.19
C THR A 457 -5.34 -20.03 23.94
N LEU A 458 -4.13 -19.74 23.48
CA LEU A 458 -3.50 -20.45 22.36
C LEU A 458 -2.41 -21.39 22.90
N GLU A 459 -2.20 -22.49 22.19
CA GLU A 459 -1.15 -23.46 22.46
C GLU A 459 -0.18 -23.47 21.27
N HIS A 460 1.12 -23.48 21.53
CA HIS A 460 2.12 -23.75 20.51
C HIS A 460 2.09 -25.26 20.24
N GLU A 461 1.62 -25.65 19.05
CA GLU A 461 1.34 -27.05 18.67
C GLU A 461 2.40 -27.64 17.75
N VAL A 462 3.25 -26.81 17.14
CA VAL A 462 4.33 -27.22 16.25
C VAL A 462 5.66 -26.95 16.96
N ALA A 463 6.46 -28.00 17.23
CA ALA A 463 7.74 -27.83 17.87
C ALA A 463 8.78 -27.32 16.85
N SER A 464 8.94 -26.01 16.74
CA SER A 464 9.82 -25.35 15.78
C SER A 464 11.28 -25.18 16.22
N THR A 465 11.69 -25.74 17.37
CA THR A 465 13.09 -25.62 17.86
C THR A 465 14.13 -26.01 16.79
N GLY A 466 15.16 -25.18 16.65
CA GLY A 466 16.17 -25.22 15.60
C GLY A 466 15.74 -24.53 14.30
N PHE A 467 14.55 -23.94 14.26
CA PHE A 467 14.03 -23.20 13.11
C PHE A 467 13.51 -21.83 13.53
N LEU A 468 13.69 -20.84 12.65
CA LEU A 468 12.91 -19.60 12.67
C LEU A 468 12.01 -19.52 11.44
N SER A 469 10.80 -18.97 11.65
CA SER A 469 9.81 -18.70 10.60
C SER A 469 10.13 -17.38 9.89
N GLY A 470 10.37 -17.43 8.58
CA GLY A 470 10.77 -16.27 7.77
C GLY A 470 9.85 -16.00 6.59
N ASP A 471 9.69 -14.72 6.26
CA ASP A 471 9.02 -14.26 5.05
C ASP A 471 9.99 -13.36 4.28
N PHE A 472 10.44 -13.84 3.12
CA PHE A 472 11.53 -13.20 2.37
C PHE A 472 11.02 -12.27 1.26
N HIS A 473 9.72 -12.04 1.20
CA HIS A 473 9.10 -11.21 0.18
C HIS A 473 7.87 -10.50 0.75
N VAL A 474 8.08 -9.26 1.23
CA VAL A 474 7.02 -8.43 1.83
C VAL A 474 7.13 -6.97 1.38
N HIS A 475 5.98 -6.33 1.27
CA HIS A 475 5.86 -4.94 0.82
C HIS A 475 5.20 -4.05 1.88
N ALA A 476 5.62 -2.79 1.94
CA ALA A 476 5.02 -1.77 2.77
C ALA A 476 5.00 -0.42 2.04
N ILE A 477 4.74 0.66 2.77
CA ILE A 477 4.47 1.99 2.22
C ILE A 477 5.57 2.54 1.31
N ASN A 478 6.80 2.01 1.38
CA ASN A 478 7.89 2.40 0.50
C ASN A 478 7.81 1.71 -0.87
N SER A 479 7.23 0.51 -0.95
CA SER A 479 6.85 -0.14 -2.21
C SER A 479 5.71 0.60 -2.91
N ALA A 480 5.82 0.79 -4.21
CA ALA A 480 4.94 1.66 -5.01
C ALA A 480 3.46 1.23 -5.03
N ASP A 481 3.17 -0.02 -4.68
CA ASP A 481 1.85 -0.63 -4.75
C ASP A 481 1.31 -1.16 -3.41
N SER A 482 1.96 -0.84 -2.29
CA SER A 482 1.44 -1.09 -0.94
C SER A 482 1.11 0.20 -0.19
N ALA A 483 0.01 0.14 0.58
CA ALA A 483 -0.44 1.20 1.48
C ALA A 483 -0.11 0.92 2.95
N THR A 484 0.52 -0.22 3.27
CA THR A 484 0.73 -0.66 4.66
C THR A 484 1.90 0.09 5.31
N PRO A 485 1.69 0.86 6.40
CA PRO A 485 2.79 1.52 7.10
C PRO A 485 3.79 0.50 7.67
N LEU A 486 5.07 0.89 7.77
CA LEU A 486 6.13 0.01 8.29
C LEU A 486 5.78 -0.57 9.68
N ARG A 487 5.24 0.28 10.57
CA ARG A 487 4.81 -0.13 11.92
C ARG A 487 3.77 -1.25 11.85
N ASP A 488 2.78 -1.10 11.00
CA ASP A 488 1.67 -2.04 10.85
C ASP A 488 2.13 -3.34 10.18
N ARG A 489 3.11 -3.28 9.25
CA ARG A 489 3.76 -4.46 8.66
C ARG A 489 4.57 -5.26 9.69
N VAL A 490 5.28 -4.61 10.61
CA VAL A 490 5.97 -5.30 11.72
C VAL A 490 4.95 -6.02 12.60
N ILE A 491 3.87 -5.33 12.98
CA ILE A 491 2.81 -5.92 13.81
C ILE A 491 2.15 -7.11 13.09
N SER A 492 1.85 -6.99 11.79
CA SER A 492 1.21 -8.07 11.02
C SER A 492 2.10 -9.30 10.84
N ASN A 493 3.42 -9.14 10.72
CA ASN A 493 4.34 -10.27 10.70
C ASN A 493 4.38 -10.99 12.07
N ILE A 494 4.55 -10.24 13.15
CA ILE A 494 4.63 -10.80 14.51
C ILE A 494 3.36 -11.59 14.84
N VAL A 495 2.17 -11.03 14.62
CA VAL A 495 0.92 -11.73 14.95
C VAL A 495 0.66 -12.96 14.07
N GLU A 496 1.27 -13.06 12.89
CA GLU A 496 1.23 -14.26 12.04
C GLU A 496 2.38 -15.25 12.30
N GLY A 497 3.17 -15.02 13.35
CA GLY A 497 4.30 -15.88 13.74
C GLY A 497 5.43 -15.85 12.71
N VAL A 498 5.69 -14.70 12.09
CA VAL A 498 6.89 -14.48 11.27
C VAL A 498 7.94 -13.81 12.16
N GLU A 499 9.11 -14.43 12.21
CA GLU A 499 10.24 -14.09 13.07
C GLU A 499 11.40 -13.45 12.29
N ILE A 500 11.50 -13.74 10.99
CA ILE A 500 12.47 -13.12 10.07
C ILE A 500 11.71 -12.39 8.96
N LEU A 501 11.85 -11.07 8.91
CA LEU A 501 11.28 -10.22 7.86
C LEU A 501 12.39 -9.72 6.93
N VAL A 502 12.39 -10.14 5.66
CA VAL A 502 13.28 -9.52 4.66
C VAL A 502 12.55 -8.34 4.01
N ALA A 503 13.14 -7.15 4.09
CA ALA A 503 12.55 -5.92 3.58
C ALA A 503 12.74 -5.84 2.06
N THR A 504 11.69 -6.05 1.26
CA THR A 504 11.81 -6.16 -0.21
C THR A 504 10.83 -5.23 -0.92
N ASP A 505 10.73 -3.98 -0.47
CA ASP A 505 9.93 -2.98 -1.17
C ASP A 505 10.47 -2.79 -2.61
N HIS A 506 9.59 -2.53 -3.59
CA HIS A 506 9.99 -2.37 -5.00
C HIS A 506 10.99 -1.23 -5.20
N ASP A 507 12.20 -1.58 -5.68
CA ASP A 507 13.30 -0.68 -6.02
C ASP A 507 13.58 0.38 -4.94
N PHE A 508 13.44 -0.02 -3.67
CA PHE A 508 13.61 0.86 -2.52
C PHE A 508 14.13 0.10 -1.30
N ILE A 509 15.34 0.43 -0.87
CA ILE A 509 15.96 -0.19 0.29
C ILE A 509 15.35 0.36 1.59
N THR A 510 14.64 -0.51 2.31
CA THR A 510 13.96 -0.20 3.58
C THR A 510 14.65 -0.88 4.77
N ASP A 511 14.80 -0.15 5.88
CA ASP A 511 15.27 -0.69 7.15
C ASP A 511 14.14 -0.70 8.19
N TYR A 512 13.69 -1.88 8.60
CA TYR A 512 12.66 -2.05 9.64
C TYR A 512 13.20 -2.01 11.07
N ARG A 513 14.52 -2.16 11.28
CA ARG A 513 15.10 -2.23 12.63
C ARG A 513 14.73 -1.04 13.52
N PRO A 514 14.73 0.22 13.03
CA PRO A 514 14.28 1.36 13.84
C PRO A 514 12.80 1.25 14.27
N VAL A 515 11.94 0.69 13.43
CA VAL A 515 10.52 0.51 13.72
C VAL A 515 10.28 -0.63 14.70
N ILE A 516 11.02 -1.73 14.56
CA ILE A 516 11.02 -2.87 15.49
C ILE A 516 11.44 -2.38 16.89
N ALA A 517 12.55 -1.64 16.98
CA ALA A 517 13.03 -1.08 18.25
C ALA A 517 12.06 -0.09 18.88
N ALA A 518 11.42 0.76 18.07
CA ALA A 518 10.38 1.68 18.55
C ALA A 518 9.12 0.96 19.09
N LEU A 519 8.92 -0.31 18.73
CA LEU A 519 7.85 -1.17 19.22
C LEU A 519 8.26 -2.07 20.39
N ASP A 520 9.55 -2.12 20.77
CA ASP A 520 10.10 -3.07 21.75
C ASP A 520 9.73 -4.53 21.37
N ALA A 521 9.99 -4.85 20.10
CA ALA A 521 9.49 -6.05 19.43
C ALA A 521 10.61 -7.03 19.00
N GLU A 522 11.87 -6.73 19.32
CA GLU A 522 13.07 -7.51 18.92
C GLU A 522 12.98 -8.98 19.38
N ARG A 523 12.31 -9.23 20.51
CA ARG A 523 12.08 -10.60 21.01
C ARG A 523 11.19 -11.45 20.11
N TRP A 524 10.42 -10.84 19.22
CA TRP A 524 9.46 -11.53 18.35
C TRP A 524 9.90 -11.57 16.90
N ILE A 525 10.71 -10.61 16.47
CA ILE A 525 11.03 -10.45 15.06
C ILE A 525 12.37 -9.75 14.89
N THR A 526 13.08 -10.14 13.84
CA THR A 526 14.23 -9.45 13.29
C THR A 526 14.01 -9.13 11.83
N SER A 527 14.86 -8.26 11.27
CA SER A 527 14.76 -7.85 9.88
C SER A 527 16.12 -7.88 9.18
N VAL A 528 16.11 -8.37 7.94
CA VAL A 528 17.22 -8.28 7.00
C VAL A 528 16.83 -7.29 5.90
N ILE A 529 17.72 -6.36 5.58
CA ILE A 529 17.51 -5.37 4.52
C ILE A 529 17.65 -6.07 3.17
N GLY A 530 16.70 -5.87 2.26
CA GLY A 530 16.79 -6.32 0.88
C GLY A 530 16.18 -5.31 -0.08
N ASP A 531 15.86 -5.79 -1.27
CA ASP A 531 15.16 -5.06 -2.32
C ASP A 531 14.44 -6.08 -3.21
N GLU A 532 13.26 -5.73 -3.74
CA GLU A 532 12.72 -6.43 -4.90
C GLU A 532 13.03 -5.61 -6.14
N VAL A 533 14.02 -6.05 -6.92
CA VAL A 533 14.36 -5.44 -8.20
C VAL A 533 13.26 -5.76 -9.20
N THR A 534 12.55 -4.73 -9.63
CA THR A 534 11.26 -4.87 -10.30
C THR A 534 11.39 -4.55 -11.78
N THR A 535 11.80 -5.55 -12.55
CA THR A 535 11.98 -5.36 -13.99
C THR A 535 10.66 -5.52 -14.75
N ARG A 536 10.53 -4.76 -15.84
CA ARG A 536 9.33 -4.77 -16.69
C ARG A 536 9.06 -6.11 -17.38
N ASN A 537 10.10 -6.74 -17.92
CA ASN A 537 9.97 -7.88 -18.84
C ASN A 537 11.07 -8.94 -18.66
N LEU A 538 11.82 -8.87 -17.57
CA LEU A 538 12.86 -9.84 -17.27
C LEU A 538 12.51 -10.68 -16.05
N GLY A 539 11.59 -10.27 -15.19
CA GLY A 539 11.36 -10.94 -13.91
C GLY A 539 11.46 -9.99 -12.73
N HIS A 540 11.02 -10.43 -11.56
CA HIS A 540 11.35 -9.76 -10.31
C HIS A 540 12.30 -10.62 -9.49
N PHE A 541 13.20 -9.96 -8.77
CA PHE A 541 14.29 -10.62 -8.07
C PHE A 541 14.50 -9.99 -6.70
N ASN A 542 14.45 -10.81 -5.64
CA ASN A 542 14.89 -10.36 -4.33
C ASN A 542 16.40 -10.51 -4.19
N ALA A 543 17.03 -9.52 -3.58
CA ALA A 543 18.41 -9.58 -3.14
C ALA A 543 18.50 -9.19 -1.66
N PHE A 544 19.22 -9.98 -0.85
CA PHE A 544 19.45 -9.67 0.56
C PHE A 544 20.67 -10.41 1.13
N PRO A 545 21.40 -9.81 2.09
CA PRO A 545 21.25 -8.46 2.59
C PRO A 545 21.74 -7.40 1.58
N LEU A 546 21.27 -6.17 1.69
CA LEU A 546 21.80 -5.01 0.94
C LEU A 546 22.20 -3.86 1.89
N ASP A 547 23.07 -2.96 1.42
CA ASP A 547 23.46 -1.76 2.18
C ASP A 547 22.51 -0.57 1.95
N LEU A 548 22.09 0.05 3.06
CA LEU A 548 21.30 1.28 3.04
C LEU A 548 22.17 2.51 2.73
N ARG A 549 21.89 3.18 1.61
CA ARG A 549 22.56 4.42 1.16
C ARG A 549 21.54 5.56 0.97
N PRO A 550 21.14 6.26 2.05
CA PRO A 550 20.03 7.21 2.03
C PRO A 550 20.29 8.47 1.19
N ASP A 551 21.53 8.70 0.78
CA ASP A 551 21.95 9.78 -0.11
C ASP A 551 21.73 9.46 -1.60
N LEU A 552 21.38 8.21 -1.93
CA LEU A 552 21.12 7.76 -3.30
C LEU A 552 19.60 7.58 -3.59
N PRO A 553 19.19 7.56 -4.88
CA PRO A 553 17.84 7.13 -5.27
C PRO A 553 17.48 5.75 -4.68
N GLY A 554 16.22 5.55 -4.30
CA GLY A 554 15.76 4.29 -3.70
C GLY A 554 16.54 3.84 -2.46
N ASN A 555 17.19 4.76 -1.74
CA ASN A 555 18.15 4.47 -0.68
C ASN A 555 19.30 3.53 -1.08
N GLY A 556 19.71 3.57 -2.36
CA GLY A 556 20.79 2.73 -2.89
C GLY A 556 20.32 1.57 -3.75
N ALA A 557 19.01 1.42 -3.99
CA ALA A 557 18.45 0.42 -4.90
C ALA A 557 19.10 0.48 -6.28
N LEU A 558 19.19 -0.69 -6.95
CA LEU A 558 19.84 -0.82 -8.24
C LEU A 558 19.00 -0.16 -9.34
N ASP A 559 19.57 0.81 -10.05
CA ASP A 559 19.03 1.22 -11.34
C ASP A 559 19.29 0.11 -12.37
N HIS A 560 18.27 -0.70 -12.61
CA HIS A 560 18.32 -1.85 -13.50
C HIS A 560 18.01 -1.48 -14.97
N THR A 561 17.87 -0.19 -15.29
CA THR A 561 17.47 0.28 -16.62
C THR A 561 18.45 -0.17 -17.71
N GLY A 562 17.95 -0.90 -18.70
CA GLY A 562 18.74 -1.39 -19.84
C GLY A 562 19.71 -2.54 -19.51
N LEU A 563 19.70 -3.05 -18.27
CA LEU A 563 20.53 -4.19 -17.88
C LEU A 563 19.89 -5.52 -18.30
N THR A 564 20.73 -6.49 -18.64
CA THR A 564 20.33 -7.89 -18.80
C THR A 564 20.21 -8.58 -17.43
N PRO A 565 19.49 -9.72 -17.30
CA PRO A 565 19.44 -10.48 -16.05
C PRO A 565 20.81 -10.81 -15.46
N ALA A 566 21.77 -11.25 -16.29
CA ALA A 566 23.14 -11.52 -15.83
C ALA A 566 23.86 -10.27 -15.29
N GLN A 567 23.61 -9.09 -15.87
CA GLN A 567 24.17 -7.84 -15.36
C GLN A 567 23.49 -7.39 -14.06
N ILE A 568 22.17 -7.58 -13.95
CA ILE A 568 21.41 -7.32 -12.72
C ILE A 568 21.95 -8.19 -11.59
N PHE A 569 22.03 -9.51 -11.79
CA PHE A 569 22.51 -10.44 -10.77
C PHE A 569 23.96 -10.12 -10.39
N SER A 570 24.83 -9.87 -11.37
CA SER A 570 26.22 -9.49 -11.08
C SER A 570 26.35 -8.14 -10.36
N ALA A 571 25.41 -7.20 -10.53
CA ALA A 571 25.43 -5.92 -9.84
C ALA A 571 24.95 -6.06 -8.39
N LEU A 572 23.88 -6.83 -8.18
CA LEU A 572 23.37 -7.17 -6.86
C LEU A 572 24.38 -7.96 -6.05
N ARG A 573 25.16 -8.85 -6.68
CA ARG A 573 26.25 -9.62 -6.05
C ARG A 573 27.46 -8.80 -5.55
N ARG A 574 27.42 -7.47 -5.57
CA ARG A 574 28.56 -6.61 -5.20
C ARG A 574 28.28 -5.79 -3.94
N ASP A 575 27.12 -5.96 -3.33
CA ASP A 575 26.54 -5.04 -2.38
C ASP A 575 25.70 -5.76 -1.31
N PRO A 576 26.33 -6.44 -0.32
CA PRO A 576 27.74 -6.38 0.07
C PRO A 576 28.72 -7.44 -0.51
N GLY A 577 28.30 -8.38 -1.37
CA GLY A 577 29.14 -9.38 -2.04
C GLY A 577 28.75 -10.86 -1.87
N GLU A 578 27.89 -11.17 -0.89
CA GLU A 578 27.47 -12.52 -0.51
C GLU A 578 25.93 -12.60 -0.28
N GLU A 579 25.17 -12.02 -1.18
CA GLU A 579 23.71 -11.92 -1.15
C GLU A 579 23.06 -13.22 -1.61
N ILE A 580 21.88 -13.48 -1.05
CA ILE A 580 20.92 -14.40 -1.66
C ILE A 580 20.20 -13.66 -2.78
N LEU A 581 20.34 -14.20 -3.99
CA LEU A 581 19.49 -13.85 -5.12
C LEU A 581 18.36 -14.85 -5.26
N GLN A 582 17.12 -14.37 -5.15
CA GLN A 582 15.92 -15.16 -5.32
C GLN A 582 15.19 -14.72 -6.59
N VAL A 583 14.78 -15.69 -7.43
CA VAL A 583 13.81 -15.44 -8.49
C VAL A 583 12.40 -15.50 -7.90
N ASN A 584 11.70 -14.36 -7.92
CA ASN A 584 10.35 -14.25 -7.37
C ASN A 584 9.31 -14.74 -8.38
N HIS A 585 8.26 -15.38 -7.87
CA HIS A 585 7.05 -15.81 -8.56
C HIS A 585 7.26 -16.06 -10.07
N PRO A 586 8.13 -17.03 -10.45
CA PRO A 586 8.75 -17.07 -11.77
C PRO A 586 7.78 -17.37 -12.93
N ARG A 587 6.55 -17.80 -12.61
CA ARG A 587 5.47 -18.07 -13.56
C ARG A 587 4.32 -17.04 -13.50
N ALA A 588 4.48 -15.94 -12.78
CA ALA A 588 3.46 -14.90 -12.64
C ALA A 588 3.29 -14.05 -13.91
N GLY A 589 2.38 -14.46 -14.80
CA GLY A 589 1.96 -13.67 -15.95
C GLY A 589 3.12 -13.08 -16.77
N GLN A 590 3.07 -11.77 -17.03
CA GLN A 590 4.08 -11.03 -17.80
C GLN A 590 5.32 -10.63 -16.99
N ILE A 591 5.35 -10.87 -15.68
CA ILE A 591 6.49 -10.54 -14.80
C ILE A 591 7.23 -11.80 -14.33
N GLY A 592 6.84 -12.98 -14.80
CA GLY A 592 7.49 -14.24 -14.45
C GLY A 592 8.76 -14.47 -15.27
N TYR A 593 9.92 -14.58 -14.62
CA TYR A 593 11.20 -14.82 -15.30
C TYR A 593 11.16 -16.07 -16.19
N PHE A 594 10.59 -17.17 -15.69
CA PHE A 594 10.52 -18.43 -16.43
C PHE A 594 9.54 -18.38 -17.61
N ASN A 595 8.57 -17.46 -17.60
CA ASN A 595 7.71 -17.24 -18.76
C ASN A 595 8.50 -16.59 -19.90
N HIS A 596 9.37 -15.63 -19.61
CA HIS A 596 10.20 -14.95 -20.61
C HIS A 596 11.30 -15.83 -21.21
N PHE A 597 11.77 -16.82 -20.44
CA PHE A 597 12.89 -17.68 -20.82
C PHE A 597 12.53 -19.17 -20.83
N SER A 598 11.28 -19.52 -21.15
CA SER A 598 10.80 -20.91 -21.12
C SER A 598 11.64 -21.88 -21.97
N ASP A 599 12.07 -21.46 -23.16
CA ASP A 599 12.92 -22.28 -24.03
C ASP A 599 14.32 -22.50 -23.44
N ALA A 600 14.90 -21.44 -22.85
CA ALA A 600 16.21 -21.54 -22.18
C ALA A 600 16.13 -22.39 -20.90
N LEU A 601 15.02 -22.30 -20.16
CA LEU A 601 14.74 -23.14 -18.99
C LEU A 601 14.53 -24.62 -19.36
N ALA A 602 14.00 -24.92 -20.55
CA ALA A 602 13.88 -26.29 -21.05
C ALA A 602 15.24 -26.92 -21.42
N HIS A 603 16.22 -26.07 -21.77
CA HIS A 603 17.58 -26.44 -22.18
C HIS A 603 18.65 -25.67 -21.38
N PRO A 604 18.65 -25.77 -20.03
CA PRO A 604 19.46 -24.91 -19.17
C PRO A 604 20.97 -25.16 -19.31
N GLU A 605 21.38 -26.31 -19.87
CA GLU A 605 22.75 -26.63 -20.24
C GLU A 605 23.31 -25.83 -21.44
N ARG A 606 22.43 -25.17 -22.21
CA ARG A 606 22.76 -24.30 -23.33
C ARG A 606 21.94 -23.02 -23.24
N PRO A 607 22.20 -22.18 -22.22
CA PRO A 607 21.42 -20.97 -22.02
C PRO A 607 21.49 -20.11 -23.29
N ALA A 608 20.33 -19.87 -23.89
CA ALA A 608 20.18 -19.02 -25.06
C ALA A 608 19.67 -17.63 -24.63
N GLY A 609 20.05 -16.60 -25.39
CA GLY A 609 19.67 -15.22 -25.09
C GLY A 609 20.30 -14.70 -23.79
N ASN A 610 19.57 -13.85 -23.07
CA ASN A 610 20.03 -13.21 -21.82
C ASN A 610 19.63 -13.98 -20.55
N PHE A 611 19.31 -15.29 -20.67
CA PHE A 611 18.98 -16.13 -19.52
C PHE A 611 20.22 -16.37 -18.64
N SER A 612 20.05 -16.29 -17.32
CA SER A 612 21.09 -16.50 -16.33
C SER A 612 20.57 -17.43 -15.24
N LEU A 613 21.41 -18.38 -14.84
CA LEU A 613 21.17 -19.28 -13.72
C LEU A 613 21.95 -18.85 -12.46
N ASP A 614 22.53 -17.64 -12.48
CA ASP A 614 23.29 -17.09 -11.36
C ASP A 614 22.37 -16.51 -10.27
N PHE A 615 21.51 -17.37 -9.71
CA PHE A 615 20.65 -17.10 -8.57
C PHE A 615 20.70 -18.28 -7.60
N ASP A 616 20.31 -18.06 -6.35
CA ASP A 616 20.51 -19.01 -5.25
C ASP A 616 19.19 -19.70 -4.83
N ALA A 617 18.06 -18.98 -5.00
CA ALA A 617 16.74 -19.43 -4.58
C ALA A 617 15.65 -19.23 -5.64
N ILE A 618 14.61 -20.06 -5.57
CA ILE A 618 13.40 -19.96 -6.38
C ILE A 618 12.21 -19.90 -5.44
N GLU A 619 11.38 -18.88 -5.60
CA GLU A 619 10.10 -18.77 -4.90
C GLU A 619 9.09 -19.75 -5.50
N VAL A 620 9.03 -20.95 -4.93
CA VAL A 620 8.16 -22.04 -5.40
C VAL A 620 6.72 -21.89 -4.95
N ILE A 621 6.46 -21.11 -3.88
CA ILE A 621 5.12 -20.78 -3.40
C ILE A 621 5.07 -19.28 -3.14
N ASN A 622 4.28 -18.56 -3.91
CA ASN A 622 4.02 -17.15 -3.67
C ASN A 622 2.56 -16.94 -3.25
N GLY A 623 2.38 -16.38 -2.06
CA GLY A 623 1.07 -16.06 -1.53
C GLY A 623 0.16 -17.29 -1.46
N LYS A 624 -1.11 -17.07 -1.78
CA LYS A 624 -2.15 -18.13 -1.86
C LYS A 624 -2.31 -18.70 -3.27
N ARG A 625 -1.32 -18.50 -4.16
CA ARG A 625 -1.39 -18.84 -5.60
C ARG A 625 -1.04 -20.31 -5.86
N THR A 626 -1.87 -21.22 -5.36
CA THR A 626 -1.59 -22.67 -5.36
C THR A 626 -1.46 -23.30 -6.75
N GLU A 627 -2.12 -22.77 -7.78
CA GLU A 627 -1.98 -23.28 -9.15
C GLU A 627 -0.62 -22.93 -9.76
N GLU A 628 -0.19 -21.67 -9.61
CA GLU A 628 1.14 -21.21 -10.04
C GLU A 628 2.25 -21.98 -9.31
N ALA A 629 2.09 -22.18 -8.00
CA ALA A 629 3.05 -22.92 -7.19
C ALA A 629 3.34 -24.33 -7.75
N ARG A 630 2.32 -25.04 -8.26
CA ARG A 630 2.53 -26.37 -8.87
C ARG A 630 3.43 -26.30 -10.10
N ALA A 631 3.22 -25.33 -10.98
CA ALA A 631 4.04 -25.16 -12.18
C ALA A 631 5.50 -24.84 -11.82
N VAL A 632 5.72 -23.99 -10.81
CA VAL A 632 7.08 -23.65 -10.36
C VAL A 632 7.77 -24.83 -9.68
N ILE A 633 7.05 -25.61 -8.87
CA ILE A 633 7.60 -26.83 -8.26
C ILE A 633 8.04 -27.84 -9.33
N GLU A 634 7.28 -27.99 -10.42
CA GLU A 634 7.69 -28.84 -11.55
C GLU A 634 8.96 -28.31 -12.23
N ASP A 635 9.08 -27.01 -12.43
CA ASP A 635 10.30 -26.40 -12.97
C ASP A 635 11.50 -26.62 -12.05
N TRP A 636 11.30 -26.47 -10.74
CA TRP A 636 12.33 -26.75 -9.73
C TRP A 636 12.79 -28.20 -9.75
N PHE A 637 11.87 -29.18 -9.81
CA PHE A 637 12.25 -30.59 -9.96
C PHE A 637 13.03 -30.87 -11.26
N ARG A 638 12.62 -30.25 -12.38
CA ARG A 638 13.36 -30.37 -13.66
C ARG A 638 14.80 -29.86 -13.56
N LEU A 639 15.04 -28.81 -12.77
CA LEU A 639 16.39 -28.28 -12.52
C LEU A 639 17.20 -29.23 -11.62
N LEU A 640 16.59 -29.74 -10.55
CA LEU A 640 17.21 -30.71 -9.65
C LEU A 640 17.64 -31.99 -10.37
N ASP A 641 16.80 -32.52 -11.27
CA ASP A 641 17.11 -33.73 -12.07
C ASP A 641 18.32 -33.54 -13.00
N ARG A 642 18.68 -32.30 -13.31
CA ARG A 642 19.87 -31.93 -14.10
C ARG A 642 21.09 -31.59 -13.22
N GLY A 643 20.99 -31.81 -11.91
CA GLY A 643 22.05 -31.51 -10.94
C GLY A 643 22.18 -30.03 -10.59
N MET A 644 21.22 -29.18 -10.97
CA MET A 644 21.19 -27.76 -10.62
C MET A 644 20.42 -27.59 -9.31
N ARG A 645 21.09 -27.10 -8.27
CA ARG A 645 20.50 -26.96 -6.93
C ARG A 645 20.20 -25.50 -6.64
N PHE A 646 18.93 -25.22 -6.36
CA PHE A 646 18.43 -23.93 -5.92
C PHE A 646 17.55 -24.14 -4.70
N THR A 647 17.62 -23.23 -3.74
CA THR A 647 16.80 -23.30 -2.53
C THR A 647 15.35 -22.98 -2.86
N ALA A 648 14.44 -23.89 -2.53
CA ALA A 648 13.01 -23.64 -2.64
C ALA A 648 12.55 -22.74 -1.48
N THR A 649 11.96 -21.59 -1.81
CA THR A 649 11.40 -20.66 -0.83
C THR A 649 9.90 -20.47 -1.03
N GLY A 650 9.21 -20.09 0.04
CA GLY A 650 7.80 -19.72 0.01
C GLY A 650 7.59 -18.41 0.74
N ASN A 651 6.98 -17.42 0.09
CA ASN A 651 6.78 -16.11 0.68
C ASN A 651 5.38 -15.57 0.42
N SER A 652 5.02 -14.50 1.11
CA SER A 652 3.65 -14.00 1.12
C SER A 652 3.37 -12.97 0.02
N ASP A 653 4.37 -12.16 -0.36
CA ASP A 653 4.25 -11.09 -1.35
C ASP A 653 3.13 -10.11 -1.00
N THR A 654 3.17 -9.70 0.28
CA THR A 654 2.02 -9.05 0.92
C THR A 654 2.05 -7.54 0.75
N HIS A 655 0.96 -7.01 0.20
CA HIS A 655 0.77 -5.58 -0.03
C HIS A 655 -0.25 -4.96 0.93
N ARG A 656 -1.04 -5.81 1.61
CA ARG A 656 -2.05 -5.46 2.60
C ARG A 656 -1.90 -6.31 3.86
N ILE A 657 -2.77 -6.11 4.84
CA ILE A 657 -2.88 -6.94 6.05
C ILE A 657 -3.99 -7.99 5.89
N VAL A 658 -5.15 -7.58 5.37
CA VAL A 658 -6.31 -8.47 5.18
C VAL A 658 -6.31 -9.06 3.78
N GLY A 659 -6.53 -10.37 3.68
CA GLY A 659 -6.60 -11.10 2.41
C GLY A 659 -5.23 -11.49 1.85
N GLN A 660 -4.18 -10.81 2.32
CA GLN A 660 -2.77 -11.02 2.03
C GLN A 660 -2.00 -11.04 3.37
N GLU A 661 -2.25 -12.03 4.21
CA GLU A 661 -1.59 -12.18 5.51
C GLU A 661 -0.11 -12.54 5.32
N ALA A 662 0.77 -11.94 6.12
CA ALA A 662 2.20 -12.23 6.12
C ALA A 662 2.47 -13.69 6.50
N GLY A 663 3.52 -14.29 5.93
CA GLY A 663 3.91 -15.67 6.17
C GLY A 663 2.96 -16.72 5.56
N TYR A 664 2.16 -16.37 4.54
CA TYR A 664 1.39 -17.34 3.76
C TYR A 664 1.68 -17.16 2.27
N ALA A 665 2.77 -17.72 1.73
CA ALA A 665 3.65 -18.73 2.34
C ALA A 665 4.80 -18.17 3.22
N ARG A 666 5.52 -19.07 3.89
CA ARG A 666 6.70 -18.79 4.74
C ARG A 666 7.81 -19.82 4.53
N ASN A 667 8.96 -19.56 5.16
CA ASN A 667 10.15 -20.38 5.19
C ASN A 667 10.48 -20.78 6.63
N PHE A 668 10.51 -22.05 6.97
CA PHE A 668 11.17 -22.49 8.20
C PHE A 668 12.67 -22.67 7.91
N VAL A 669 13.50 -21.85 8.52
CA VAL A 669 14.95 -21.78 8.26
C VAL A 669 15.70 -22.44 9.41
N MET A 670 16.50 -23.47 9.13
CA MET A 670 17.29 -24.12 10.16
C MET A 670 18.49 -23.24 10.56
N LEU A 671 18.50 -22.80 11.81
CA LEU A 671 19.43 -21.80 12.33
C LEU A 671 20.03 -22.23 13.67
N PRO A 672 21.20 -21.69 14.07
CA PRO A 672 21.84 -22.03 15.34
C PRO A 672 21.14 -21.42 16.58
N THR A 673 20.11 -20.60 16.37
CA THR A 673 19.37 -19.87 17.41
C THR A 673 17.87 -19.96 17.16
N ASP A 674 17.09 -20.01 18.25
CA ASP A 674 15.63 -19.86 18.27
C ASP A 674 15.20 -18.43 18.66
N GLU A 675 16.16 -17.53 18.90
CA GLU A 675 15.90 -16.16 19.34
C GLU A 675 16.08 -15.20 18.16
N PRO A 676 15.01 -14.54 17.66
CA PRO A 676 15.10 -13.64 16.51
C PRO A 676 16.10 -12.50 16.71
N ALA A 677 16.17 -11.96 17.93
CA ALA A 677 17.10 -10.88 18.28
C ALA A 677 18.59 -11.27 18.21
N ALA A 678 18.91 -12.57 18.21
CA ALA A 678 20.28 -13.06 18.15
C ALA A 678 20.74 -13.38 16.71
N LEU A 679 19.82 -13.43 15.75
CA LEU A 679 20.13 -13.74 14.36
C LEU A 679 20.99 -12.62 13.73
N ILE A 680 22.06 -13.02 13.07
CA ILE A 680 22.82 -12.15 12.15
C ILE A 680 22.53 -12.54 10.70
N ALA A 681 22.65 -11.59 9.77
CA ALA A 681 22.28 -11.79 8.37
C ALA A 681 23.08 -12.93 7.72
N GLU A 682 24.35 -13.09 8.08
CA GLU A 682 25.26 -14.09 7.54
C GLU A 682 24.79 -15.52 7.83
N GLU A 683 24.16 -15.76 8.98
CA GLU A 683 23.60 -17.07 9.33
C GLU A 683 22.39 -17.42 8.46
N LEU A 684 21.53 -16.43 8.17
CA LEU A 684 20.41 -16.60 7.25
C LEU A 684 20.91 -16.89 5.83
N ILE A 685 21.88 -16.11 5.33
CA ILE A 685 22.49 -16.30 4.01
C ILE A 685 23.08 -17.71 3.93
N GLU A 686 23.87 -18.14 4.91
CA GLU A 686 24.47 -19.46 4.92
C GLU A 686 23.40 -20.56 4.90
N ALA A 687 22.34 -20.41 5.70
CA ALA A 687 21.25 -21.39 5.75
C ALA A 687 20.53 -21.51 4.39
N VAL A 688 20.22 -20.37 3.74
CA VAL A 688 19.60 -20.37 2.41
C VAL A 688 20.56 -20.94 1.37
N ALA A 689 21.82 -20.53 1.33
CA ALA A 689 22.82 -21.02 0.38
C ALA A 689 23.10 -22.53 0.53
N ARG A 690 22.95 -23.07 1.74
CA ARG A 690 23.08 -24.51 2.04
C ARG A 690 21.76 -25.28 1.97
N HIS A 691 20.71 -24.70 1.38
CA HIS A 691 19.40 -25.33 1.19
C HIS A 691 18.71 -25.79 2.48
N ARG A 692 18.97 -25.13 3.61
CA ARG A 692 18.42 -25.46 4.93
C ARG A 692 17.08 -24.76 5.19
N VAL A 693 16.20 -24.81 4.20
CA VAL A 693 14.92 -24.08 4.19
C VAL A 693 13.76 -25.02 3.83
N VAL A 694 12.67 -24.93 4.58
CA VAL A 694 11.40 -25.58 4.26
C VAL A 694 10.36 -24.52 3.89
N ALA A 695 10.04 -24.42 2.60
CA ALA A 695 8.93 -23.61 2.12
C ALA A 695 7.60 -24.23 2.56
N SER A 696 6.74 -23.45 3.24
CA SER A 696 5.54 -23.98 3.87
C SER A 696 4.38 -22.97 3.90
N THR A 697 3.16 -23.49 3.95
CA THR A 697 1.93 -22.74 4.29
C THR A 697 1.42 -23.07 5.69
N GLY A 698 2.22 -23.77 6.50
CA GLY A 698 1.94 -24.06 7.90
C GLY A 698 2.65 -25.30 8.45
N PRO A 699 2.61 -26.47 7.79
CA PRO A 699 3.28 -27.67 8.29
C PRO A 699 4.81 -27.53 8.33
N LEU A 700 5.43 -28.01 9.40
CA LEU A 700 6.88 -28.15 9.50
C LEU A 700 7.26 -29.60 9.16
N ILE A 701 8.31 -29.77 8.35
CA ILE A 701 8.83 -31.09 7.98
C ILE A 701 10.27 -31.17 8.46
N ARG A 702 10.57 -32.16 9.30
CA ARG A 702 11.93 -32.60 9.61
C ARG A 702 12.19 -33.85 8.80
N PHE A 703 13.27 -33.82 8.03
CA PHE A 703 13.61 -34.87 7.09
C PHE A 703 15.11 -35.14 7.17
N SER A 704 15.48 -36.41 7.28
CA SER A 704 16.87 -36.86 7.18
C SER A 704 17.01 -38.12 6.35
N ILE A 705 18.18 -38.27 5.73
CA ILE A 705 18.58 -39.46 5.00
C ILE A 705 19.87 -39.97 5.63
N ASP A 706 19.87 -41.21 6.14
CA ASP A 706 21.00 -41.82 6.85
C ASP A 706 21.57 -40.92 7.98
N GLY A 707 20.68 -40.21 8.68
CA GLY A 707 21.01 -39.27 9.75
C GLY A 707 21.57 -37.91 9.28
N MET A 708 21.70 -37.68 7.97
CA MET A 708 22.09 -36.39 7.40
C MET A 708 20.84 -35.54 7.15
N GLY A 709 20.85 -34.31 7.63
CA GLY A 709 19.70 -33.41 7.62
C GLY A 709 19.49 -32.66 6.30
N LEU A 710 18.53 -31.74 6.35
CA LEU A 710 18.17 -30.88 5.23
C LEU A 710 19.38 -30.10 4.69
N GLY A 711 19.57 -30.15 3.37
CA GLY A 711 20.65 -29.46 2.66
C GLY A 711 21.99 -30.20 2.61
N GLU A 712 22.15 -31.28 3.38
CA GLU A 712 23.35 -32.11 3.33
C GLU A 712 23.36 -33.06 2.12
N THR A 713 24.54 -33.61 1.80
CA THR A 713 24.70 -34.57 0.70
C THR A 713 25.03 -35.95 1.25
N VAL A 714 24.21 -36.93 0.90
CA VAL A 714 24.43 -38.35 1.19
C VAL A 714 24.99 -39.04 -0.06
N THR A 715 25.97 -39.91 0.14
CA THR A 715 26.45 -40.82 -0.92
C THR A 715 26.04 -42.24 -0.57
N ASP A 716 25.03 -42.74 -1.27
CA ASP A 716 24.63 -44.15 -1.21
C ASP A 716 25.68 -45.04 -1.91
N THR A 717 26.01 -46.17 -1.28
CA THR A 717 27.01 -47.13 -1.79
C THR A 717 26.46 -48.54 -1.96
N ASP A 718 25.26 -48.84 -1.46
CA ASP A 718 24.67 -50.19 -1.50
C ASP A 718 23.26 -50.24 -2.12
N GLY A 719 22.72 -49.08 -2.54
CA GLY A 719 21.45 -48.96 -3.24
C GLY A 719 20.26 -48.75 -2.30
N ALA A 720 20.50 -48.48 -1.01
CA ALA A 720 19.47 -48.27 -0.01
C ALA A 720 19.82 -47.10 0.92
N VAL A 721 18.81 -46.34 1.31
CA VAL A 721 18.94 -45.26 2.30
C VAL A 721 17.80 -45.35 3.32
N GLU A 722 18.07 -44.96 4.55
CA GLU A 722 17.08 -44.82 5.61
C GLU A 722 16.49 -43.40 5.61
N LEU A 723 15.16 -43.30 5.62
CA LEU A 723 14.45 -42.01 5.66
C LEU A 723 13.80 -41.84 7.03
N ASP A 724 14.14 -40.76 7.73
CA ASP A 724 13.42 -40.30 8.91
C ASP A 724 12.62 -39.04 8.56
N ILE A 725 11.31 -39.08 8.83
CA ILE A 725 10.36 -38.05 8.42
C ILE A 725 9.40 -37.78 9.56
N GLU A 726 9.47 -36.57 10.09
CA GLU A 726 8.52 -36.04 11.07
C GLU A 726 7.80 -34.84 10.45
N ILE A 727 6.47 -34.86 10.51
CA ILE A 727 5.62 -33.78 10.00
C ILE A 727 4.75 -33.30 11.13
N GLU A 728 4.89 -32.03 11.48
CA GLU A 728 4.12 -31.36 12.50
C GLU A 728 3.23 -30.30 11.87
N SER A 729 2.01 -30.16 12.39
CA SER A 729 1.07 -29.15 11.94
C SER A 729 0.11 -28.80 13.07
N ALA A 730 -0.27 -27.53 13.19
CA ALA A 730 -1.34 -27.15 14.10
C ALA A 730 -2.63 -27.92 13.81
N SER A 731 -3.43 -28.15 14.84
CA SER A 731 -4.64 -28.99 14.85
C SER A 731 -5.72 -28.58 13.85
N TRP A 732 -5.65 -27.34 13.35
CA TRP A 732 -6.57 -26.79 12.37
C TRP A 732 -6.07 -26.87 10.92
N ILE A 733 -4.85 -27.36 10.68
CA ILE A 733 -4.26 -27.59 9.36
C ILE A 733 -4.35 -29.09 9.04
N PRO A 734 -5.27 -29.52 8.16
CA PRO A 734 -5.42 -30.93 7.87
C PRO A 734 -4.28 -31.46 6.99
N LEU A 735 -3.62 -32.52 7.45
CA LEU A 735 -2.70 -33.33 6.65
C LEU A 735 -3.41 -34.57 6.16
N SER A 736 -3.71 -34.62 4.87
CA SER A 736 -4.41 -35.76 4.24
C SER A 736 -3.52 -36.57 3.31
N ARG A 737 -2.36 -36.03 2.93
CA ARG A 737 -1.46 -36.65 1.99
C ARG A 737 -0.01 -36.26 2.24
N PHE A 738 0.87 -37.25 2.14
CA PHE A 738 2.31 -37.05 2.05
C PHE A 738 2.86 -37.74 0.80
N SER A 739 3.93 -37.20 0.20
CA SER A 739 4.56 -37.82 -0.97
C SER A 739 6.06 -37.57 -0.97
N ILE A 740 6.83 -38.60 -1.29
CA ILE A 740 8.28 -38.51 -1.47
C ILE A 740 8.54 -38.48 -2.96
N ILE A 741 9.32 -37.50 -3.40
CA ILE A 741 9.73 -37.31 -4.79
C ILE A 741 11.25 -37.42 -4.86
N GLY A 742 11.75 -38.17 -5.83
CA GLY A 742 13.16 -38.23 -6.15
C GLY A 742 13.31 -38.46 -7.65
N ASN A 743 14.39 -37.94 -8.25
CA ASN A 743 14.60 -37.98 -9.71
C ASN A 743 13.33 -37.58 -10.50
N GLY A 744 12.62 -36.55 -10.02
CA GLY A 744 11.37 -36.06 -10.62
C GLY A 744 10.15 -36.99 -10.50
N GLU A 745 10.27 -38.17 -9.91
CA GLU A 745 9.22 -39.17 -9.80
C GLU A 745 8.76 -39.40 -8.36
N ARG A 746 7.46 -39.69 -8.19
CA ARG A 746 6.89 -40.01 -6.88
C ARG A 746 7.25 -41.45 -6.48
N PHE A 747 8.12 -41.60 -5.49
CA PHE A 747 8.52 -42.89 -4.93
C PHE A 747 7.53 -43.44 -3.89
N PHE A 748 6.88 -42.56 -3.15
CA PHE A 748 5.96 -42.93 -2.07
C PHE A 748 4.80 -41.94 -1.97
N SER A 749 3.63 -42.42 -1.55
CA SER A 749 2.47 -41.60 -1.18
C SER A 749 1.72 -42.27 -0.04
N LEU A 750 1.37 -41.50 0.99
CA LEU A 750 0.41 -41.89 2.03
C LEU A 750 -0.78 -40.93 2.02
#